data_AF-A0A2D8PUW3-F1
#
_entry.id   AF-A0A2D8PUW3-F1
#
_cell.length_a   1.000
_cell.length_b   1.000
_cell.length_c   1.000
_cell.angle_alpha   90.00
_cell.angle_beta   90.00
_cell.angle_gamma   90.00
#
_symmetry.space_group_name_H-M   'P 1'
#
loop_
_entity.id
_entity.type
_entity.pdbx_description
1 polymer ?
#
loop_
_entity_poly.entity_id
_entity_poly.type
_entity_poly.pdbx_seq_one_letter_code
_entity_poly.pdbx_strand_id
1 'polypeptide(L)'
;MSDWQGSVVRRSTLLLALVVPGFLGNFGLMLLAANLLPAPQFGVFYLATALISVLTAPTLMLAFYISRTTAAEAAKGEDRVWRAIPGLIALVGRRAALAAFAVLVVLVLIGLALDITSMRALVMVMVVVWLTVMSDTARGLLQGLQKFHALGLLTTGHMMARLAFGVMGIALFSAAWGGLAGIAIATAFAAFVLPAVALRRMQRKEVQAARLAPDRMMDIAPFAISYGLTLFACWADVIVAYLVLDRATLGVYAASSVLPKALLTATLPVLQVAFPVAVNATSSRTPDHTPPLARTLGITLLIGVTGILFVLALQDTLCGGHWGIRLCRPDWLLPLFVATLAFCLVRAIAVVQLGRARDLHPVLLTLPVVGFVAWVLLSVPDGGKLVNGSVVFAIAALVWYAAFLRPNPNSPSTFATPVRVAAINLLVLGVLFGVGELGARVYGQFFVDPTISFRAINFAERLNTSLRAGSLYPATPDPLLGYIPKPGRHTSWDGSQVTVNPDSTRSNGAPPLRSGSSYLLAVGDSFTWGDQVSDRDTWTAVLERRLSLPIRNGGVFGYGIGQSYLRAKTLIESGGPPDVLLFGLTPDNIERTALAFRTGVVKPTFHLLRDDRLALTDVSENEAKYAESLSLRRDWLRPVRSALGYSFLLHNVLNRVFPEYWLSNRFSVSAHDDGLAVSCALMSEIAKLPVTRKIIVVQYPAHLILAGARPEKLSNLLHCMWKAGLQVVDTFDPLSAVFDADKAAFADFYVGHMSPAGNQFIADQLEPHLRSALPR
;
A
#
# COMPACT_ATOMS: atom_id res chain seq x y z
N MET A 1 -6.58 49.05 9.02
CA MET A 1 -5.70 47.98 8.50
C MET A 1 -4.51 47.65 9.44
N SER A 2 -4.56 47.99 10.73
CA SER A 2 -3.47 47.79 11.70
C SER A 2 -3.53 46.47 12.51
N ASP A 3 -4.66 45.74 12.50
CA ASP A 3 -4.83 44.49 13.27
C ASP A 3 -4.26 43.23 12.59
N TRP A 4 -3.73 43.35 11.37
CA TRP A 4 -3.27 42.19 10.57
C TRP A 4 -1.90 41.61 11.00
N GLN A 5 -1.12 42.31 11.84
CA GLN A 5 0.27 41.92 12.16
C GLN A 5 0.44 41.17 13.50
N GLY A 6 -0.56 41.18 14.39
CA GLY A 6 -0.49 40.57 15.73
C GLY A 6 -1.05 39.13 15.86
N SER A 7 -1.74 38.62 14.85
CA SER A 7 -2.46 37.34 14.95
C SER A 7 -1.54 36.11 14.96
N VAL A 8 -1.52 35.39 16.08
CA VAL A 8 -0.86 34.07 16.28
C VAL A 8 -1.36 33.04 15.25
N VAL A 9 -2.64 33.09 14.91
CA VAL A 9 -3.26 32.20 13.92
C VAL A 9 -2.60 32.42 12.55
N ARG A 10 -2.51 33.67 12.06
CA ARG A 10 -1.92 33.98 10.75
C ARG A 10 -0.47 33.49 10.63
N ARG A 11 0.35 33.72 11.65
CA ARG A 11 1.77 33.31 11.65
C ARG A 11 1.92 31.78 11.68
N SER A 12 1.04 31.09 12.40
CA SER A 12 1.04 29.62 12.47
C SER A 12 0.55 28.99 11.17
N THR A 13 -0.51 29.53 10.55
CA THR A 13 -1.04 29.04 9.26
C THR A 13 -0.02 29.23 8.14
N LEU A 14 0.65 30.38 8.11
CA LEU A 14 1.71 30.65 7.14
C LEU A 14 2.91 29.69 7.30
N LEU A 15 3.35 29.45 8.53
CA LEU A 15 4.45 28.52 8.80
C LEU A 15 4.09 27.10 8.34
N LEU A 16 2.87 26.65 8.65
CA LEU A 16 2.35 25.35 8.18
C LEU A 16 2.30 25.28 6.65
N ALA A 17 1.78 26.31 5.99
CA ALA A 17 1.70 26.37 4.53
C ALA A 17 3.07 26.28 3.84
N LEU A 18 4.12 26.85 4.46
CA LEU A 18 5.48 26.77 3.94
C LEU A 18 6.10 25.39 4.21
N VAL A 19 5.92 24.83 5.41
CA VAL A 19 6.63 23.62 5.85
C VAL A 19 6.03 22.33 5.24
N VAL A 20 4.71 22.27 5.04
CA VAL A 20 4.03 21.08 4.50
C VAL A 20 4.61 20.61 3.15
N PRO A 21 4.81 21.48 2.15
CA PRO A 21 5.52 21.11 0.92
C PRO A 21 6.90 20.50 1.17
N GLY A 22 7.63 21.02 2.17
CA GLY A 22 8.93 20.47 2.58
C GLY A 22 8.85 19.01 3.02
N PHE A 23 7.85 18.65 3.82
CA PHE A 23 7.65 17.25 4.23
C PHE A 23 7.34 16.33 3.05
N LEU A 24 6.58 16.80 2.06
CA LEU A 24 6.35 16.05 0.82
C LEU A 24 7.66 15.80 0.05
N GLY A 25 8.59 16.77 0.03
CA GLY A 25 9.89 16.58 -0.59
C GLY A 25 10.74 15.51 0.11
N ASN A 26 10.73 15.49 1.45
CA ASN A 26 11.43 14.44 2.21
C ASN A 26 10.81 13.05 2.00
N PHE A 27 9.49 12.97 1.84
CA PHE A 27 8.83 11.72 1.44
C PHE A 27 9.20 11.32 0.00
N GLY A 28 9.22 12.28 -0.94
CA GLY A 28 9.66 12.07 -2.31
C GLY A 28 11.07 11.50 -2.41
N LEU A 29 11.98 11.90 -1.51
CA LEU A 29 13.33 11.32 -1.45
C LEU A 29 13.29 9.83 -1.11
N MET A 30 12.46 9.43 -0.14
CA MET A 30 12.32 8.01 0.22
C MET A 30 11.67 7.19 -0.89
N LEU A 31 10.63 7.75 -1.53
CA LEU A 31 9.96 7.12 -2.66
C LEU A 31 10.93 6.89 -3.83
N LEU A 32 11.69 7.91 -4.22
CA LEU A 32 12.65 7.80 -5.32
C LEU A 32 13.83 6.90 -4.93
N ALA A 33 14.35 7.01 -3.69
CA ALA A 33 15.42 6.13 -3.21
C ALA A 33 15.01 4.65 -3.26
N ALA A 34 13.77 4.32 -2.90
CA ALA A 34 13.26 2.95 -2.95
C ALA A 34 13.14 2.38 -4.38
N ASN A 35 13.01 3.26 -5.37
CA ASN A 35 12.89 2.88 -6.77
C ASN A 35 14.24 2.88 -7.50
N LEU A 36 15.19 3.73 -7.08
CA LEU A 36 16.51 3.89 -7.71
C LEU A 36 17.60 2.98 -7.11
N LEU A 37 17.52 2.67 -5.81
CA LEU A 37 18.52 1.82 -5.15
C LEU A 37 18.13 0.33 -5.22
N PRO A 38 19.12 -0.57 -5.37
CA PRO A 38 18.91 -2.00 -5.14
C PRO A 38 18.43 -2.26 -3.69
N ALA A 39 17.63 -3.32 -3.49
CA ALA A 39 17.03 -3.65 -2.19
C ALA A 39 18.01 -3.61 -0.99
N PRO A 40 19.22 -4.21 -1.07
CA PRO A 40 20.21 -4.11 0.01
C PRO A 40 20.66 -2.67 0.32
N GLN A 41 20.90 -1.87 -0.72
CA GLN A 41 21.36 -0.49 -0.58
C GLN A 41 20.25 0.41 -0.05
N PHE A 42 19.00 0.18 -0.48
CA PHE A 42 17.85 0.90 0.07
C PHE A 42 17.66 0.60 1.55
N GLY A 43 17.79 -0.68 1.96
CA GLY A 43 17.75 -1.07 3.37
C GLY A 43 18.78 -0.32 4.23
N VAL A 44 20.04 -0.25 3.77
CA VAL A 44 21.11 0.52 4.45
C VAL A 44 20.81 2.02 4.47
N PHE A 45 20.32 2.58 3.36
CA PHE A 45 19.96 4.00 3.28
C PHE A 45 18.83 4.36 4.26
N TYR A 46 17.79 3.52 4.32
CA TYR A 46 16.67 3.74 5.22
C TYR A 46 17.09 3.58 6.69
N LEU A 47 17.90 2.58 7.03
CA LEU A 47 18.51 2.47 8.36
C LEU A 47 19.31 3.72 8.73
N ALA A 48 20.12 4.23 7.81
CA ALA A 48 20.90 5.44 8.06
C ALA A 48 19.99 6.64 8.40
N THR A 49 18.81 6.74 7.76
CA THR A 49 17.82 7.79 8.07
C THR A 49 17.12 7.58 9.42
N ALA A 50 16.90 6.33 9.82
CA ALA A 50 16.42 5.96 11.15
C ALA A 50 17.44 6.37 12.23
N LEU A 51 18.71 6.03 12.03
CA LEU A 51 19.81 6.41 12.93
C LEU A 51 19.96 7.93 13.04
N ILE A 52 19.89 8.66 11.91
CA ILE A 52 19.91 10.13 11.94
C ILE A 52 18.75 10.65 12.80
N SER A 53 17.55 10.07 12.66
CA SER A 53 16.35 10.50 13.41
C SER A 53 16.47 10.26 14.92
N VAL A 54 17.08 9.14 15.32
CA VAL A 54 17.32 8.82 16.74
C VAL A 54 18.41 9.71 17.32
N LEU A 55 19.54 9.87 16.63
CA LEU A 55 20.68 10.64 17.12
C LEU A 55 20.43 12.15 17.12
N THR A 56 19.52 12.64 16.28
CA THR A 56 19.12 14.04 16.28
C THR A 56 17.97 14.33 17.24
N ALA A 57 17.43 13.34 17.97
CA ALA A 57 16.36 13.54 18.95
C ALA A 57 16.62 14.68 19.96
N PRO A 58 17.84 14.85 20.53
CA PRO A 58 18.13 15.95 21.46
C PRO A 58 18.02 17.36 20.86
N THR A 59 18.14 17.48 19.53
CA THR A 59 18.21 18.78 18.85
C THR A 59 16.93 19.59 18.96
N LEU A 60 15.77 18.95 19.07
CA LEU A 60 14.49 19.64 19.23
C LEU A 60 14.44 20.40 20.56
N MET A 61 14.90 19.77 21.65
CA MET A 61 14.95 20.41 22.98
C MET A 61 15.99 21.53 22.99
N LEU A 62 17.13 21.32 22.35
CA LEU A 62 18.14 22.34 22.15
C LEU A 62 17.57 23.56 21.39
N ALA A 63 16.83 23.32 20.31
CA ALA A 63 16.22 24.39 19.51
C ALA A 63 15.20 25.19 20.33
N PHE A 64 14.39 24.54 21.17
CA PHE A 64 13.46 25.24 22.08
C PHE A 64 14.18 26.08 23.14
N TYR A 65 15.25 25.54 23.72
CA TYR A 65 16.08 26.28 24.68
C TYR A 65 16.71 27.53 24.05
N ILE A 66 17.29 27.37 22.86
CA ILE A 66 17.87 28.47 22.08
C ILE A 66 16.78 29.48 21.69
N SER A 67 15.62 29.02 21.24
CA SER A 67 14.49 29.90 20.91
C SER A 67 14.05 30.75 22.10
N ARG A 68 14.00 30.17 23.31
CA ARG A 68 13.60 30.89 24.54
C ARG A 68 14.61 31.97 24.93
N THR A 69 15.90 31.63 24.97
CA THR A 69 16.97 32.58 25.32
C THR A 69 17.09 33.68 24.27
N THR A 70 16.94 33.32 23.00
CA THR A 70 16.92 34.26 21.88
C THR A 70 15.76 35.24 21.97
N ALA A 71 14.54 34.77 22.28
CA ALA A 71 13.38 35.65 22.45
C ALA A 71 13.58 36.66 23.60
N ALA A 72 14.16 36.22 24.72
CA ALA A 72 14.45 37.07 25.87
C ALA A 72 15.49 38.16 25.56
N GLU A 73 16.54 37.82 24.81
CA GLU A 73 17.57 38.80 24.41
C GLU A 73 17.13 39.67 23.23
N ALA A 74 16.29 39.16 22.32
CA ALA A 74 15.73 39.93 21.21
C ALA A 74 14.85 41.08 21.72
N ALA A 75 14.15 40.89 22.83
CA ALA A 75 13.40 41.95 23.51
C ALA A 75 14.30 43.11 24.00
N LYS A 76 15.59 42.85 24.22
CA LYS A 76 16.61 43.86 24.60
C LYS A 76 17.32 44.48 23.39
N GLY A 77 17.00 44.05 22.17
CA GLY A 77 17.55 44.56 20.92
C GLY A 77 17.92 43.45 19.93
N GLU A 78 17.26 43.43 18.77
CA GLU A 78 17.45 42.41 17.72
C GLU A 78 18.91 42.33 17.22
N ASP A 79 19.57 43.48 17.03
CA ASP A 79 20.94 43.54 16.47
C ASP A 79 22.00 42.90 17.41
N ARG A 80 21.72 42.84 18.73
CA ARG A 80 22.60 42.14 19.69
C ARG A 80 22.60 40.64 19.47
N VAL A 81 21.42 40.09 19.15
CA VAL A 81 21.23 38.66 18.84
C VAL A 81 21.93 38.33 17.53
N TRP A 82 21.72 39.12 16.47
CA TRP A 82 22.37 38.90 15.17
C TRP A 82 23.90 38.83 15.27
N ARG A 83 24.52 39.64 16.14
CA ARG A 83 25.96 39.57 16.38
C ARG A 83 26.40 38.30 17.13
N ALA A 84 25.57 37.75 18.00
CA ALA A 84 25.88 36.55 18.75
C ALA A 84 25.77 35.24 17.92
N ILE A 85 25.04 35.26 16.79
CA ILE A 85 24.74 34.07 15.97
C ILE A 85 26.00 33.29 15.53
N PRO A 86 27.02 33.89 14.89
CA PRO A 86 28.18 33.12 14.41
C PRO A 86 28.96 32.46 15.55
N GLY A 87 29.12 33.16 16.67
CA GLY A 87 29.81 32.66 17.85
C GLY A 87 29.06 31.49 18.51
N LEU A 88 27.73 31.60 18.63
CA LEU A 88 26.90 30.52 19.17
C LEU A 88 26.94 29.28 18.27
N ILE A 89 26.75 29.44 16.96
CA ILE A 89 26.78 28.31 16.01
C ILE A 89 28.16 27.64 16.01
N ALA A 90 29.26 28.40 16.09
CA ALA A 90 30.60 27.83 16.19
C ALA A 90 30.84 27.08 17.51
N LEU A 91 30.30 27.58 18.64
CA LEU A 91 30.40 26.90 19.94
C LEU A 91 29.62 25.58 19.94
N VAL A 92 28.34 25.63 19.55
CA VAL A 92 27.48 24.45 19.46
C VAL A 92 28.04 23.45 18.46
N GLY A 93 28.49 23.93 17.29
CA GLY A 93 29.11 23.10 16.26
C GLY A 93 30.37 22.36 16.73
N ARG A 94 31.26 23.00 17.50
CA ARG A 94 32.44 22.34 18.08
C ARG A 94 32.07 21.27 19.10
N ARG A 95 31.14 21.56 20.02
CA ARG A 95 30.67 20.57 21.01
C ARG A 95 29.97 19.39 20.35
N ALA A 96 29.14 19.65 19.34
CA ALA A 96 28.46 18.63 18.56
C ALA A 96 29.45 17.78 17.75
N ALA A 97 30.54 18.36 17.23
CA ALA A 97 31.57 17.61 16.50
C ALA A 97 32.30 16.61 17.42
N LEU A 98 32.69 17.02 18.64
CA LEU A 98 33.29 16.10 19.61
C LEU A 98 32.32 14.97 19.98
N ALA A 99 31.05 15.30 20.25
CA ALA A 99 30.05 14.29 20.56
C ALA A 99 29.80 13.31 19.40
N ALA A 100 29.68 13.83 18.17
CA ALA A 100 29.51 13.00 16.98
C ALA A 100 30.72 12.11 16.72
N PHE A 101 31.94 12.58 16.97
CA PHE A 101 33.15 11.78 16.88
C PHE A 101 33.19 10.66 17.93
N ALA A 102 32.85 10.96 19.18
CA ALA A 102 32.78 9.95 20.24
C ALA A 102 31.74 8.86 19.91
N VAL A 103 30.56 9.25 19.42
CA VAL A 103 29.52 8.31 18.98
C VAL A 103 29.98 7.51 17.76
N LEU A 104 30.68 8.14 16.81
CA LEU A 104 31.24 7.44 15.65
C LEU A 104 32.19 6.31 16.09
N VAL A 105 33.09 6.59 17.03
CA VAL A 105 34.03 5.59 17.55
C VAL A 105 33.27 4.41 18.16
N VAL A 106 32.26 4.67 18.99
CA VAL A 106 31.42 3.61 19.58
C VAL A 106 30.71 2.79 18.51
N LEU A 107 30.08 3.45 17.52
CA LEU A 107 29.37 2.76 16.45
C LEU A 107 30.31 1.96 15.53
N VAL A 108 31.54 2.44 15.30
CA VAL A 108 32.56 1.70 14.55
C VAL A 108 33.01 0.46 15.33
N LEU A 109 33.24 0.58 16.64
CA LEU A 109 33.59 -0.57 17.49
C LEU A 109 32.49 -1.63 17.49
N ILE A 110 31.22 -1.22 17.62
CA ILE A 110 30.05 -2.11 17.50
C ILE A 110 29.99 -2.72 16.10
N GLY A 111 30.22 -1.91 15.05
CA GLY A 111 30.20 -2.37 13.67
C GLY A 111 31.26 -3.41 13.35
N LEU A 112 32.47 -3.26 13.92
CA LEU A 112 33.54 -4.25 13.81
C LEU A 112 33.19 -5.56 14.55
N ALA A 113 32.50 -5.48 15.68
CA ALA A 113 32.06 -6.65 16.44
C ALA A 113 30.91 -7.44 15.76
N LEU A 114 30.14 -6.77 14.89
CA LEU A 114 28.93 -7.32 14.25
C LEU A 114 29.08 -7.52 12.71
N ASP A 115 30.30 -7.46 12.18
CA ASP A 115 30.62 -7.60 10.74
C ASP A 115 29.81 -6.66 9.80
N ILE A 116 29.64 -5.40 10.23
CA ILE A 116 28.84 -4.41 9.50
C ILE A 116 29.63 -3.82 8.32
N THR A 117 29.19 -4.13 7.10
CA THR A 117 29.95 -3.89 5.85
C THR A 117 29.95 -2.46 5.28
N SER A 118 29.26 -1.48 5.89
CA SER A 118 29.03 -0.15 5.29
C SER A 118 29.62 1.04 6.07
N MET A 119 30.92 0.99 6.39
CA MET A 119 31.64 2.04 7.13
C MET A 119 31.48 3.45 6.54
N ARG A 120 31.44 3.58 5.21
CA ARG A 120 31.24 4.87 4.52
C ARG A 120 29.88 5.51 4.85
N ALA A 121 28.83 4.70 4.93
CA ALA A 121 27.49 5.18 5.28
C ALA A 121 27.45 5.66 6.73
N LEU A 122 28.10 4.94 7.65
CA LEU A 122 28.17 5.30 9.07
C LEU A 122 28.86 6.66 9.30
N VAL A 123 29.99 6.90 8.63
CA VAL A 123 30.67 8.21 8.68
C VAL A 123 29.73 9.32 8.18
N MET A 124 29.03 9.09 7.07
CA MET A 124 28.08 10.06 6.53
C MET A 124 26.88 10.31 7.46
N VAL A 125 26.37 9.31 8.17
CA VAL A 125 25.34 9.49 9.20
C VAL A 125 25.83 10.50 10.24
N MET A 126 27.05 10.36 10.76
CA MET A 126 27.59 11.28 11.77
C MET A 126 27.80 12.70 11.24
N VAL A 127 28.27 12.83 9.99
CA VAL A 127 28.38 14.14 9.32
C VAL A 127 27.00 14.80 9.21
N VAL A 128 25.98 14.05 8.78
CA VAL A 128 24.60 14.57 8.68
C VAL A 128 24.05 14.94 10.05
N VAL A 129 24.27 14.13 11.09
CA VAL A 129 23.85 14.41 12.48
C VAL A 129 24.47 15.73 12.95
N TRP A 130 25.79 15.90 12.77
CA TRP A 130 26.50 17.12 13.14
C TRP A 130 25.93 18.35 12.43
N LEU A 131 25.74 18.28 11.10
CA LEU A 131 25.15 19.37 10.32
C LEU A 131 23.70 19.66 10.74
N THR A 132 22.94 18.63 11.12
CA THR A 132 21.55 18.76 11.55
C THR A 132 21.47 19.54 12.87
N VAL A 133 22.33 19.25 13.85
CA VAL A 133 22.41 20.01 15.12
C VAL A 133 22.63 21.51 14.85
N MET A 134 23.49 21.85 13.89
CA MET A 134 23.75 23.24 13.50
C MET A 134 22.54 23.87 12.80
N SER A 135 21.89 23.14 11.88
CA SER A 135 20.68 23.60 11.20
C SER A 135 19.52 23.81 12.17
N ASP A 136 19.31 22.93 13.15
CA ASP A 136 18.29 23.08 14.19
C ASP A 136 18.58 24.25 15.13
N THR A 137 19.85 24.52 15.42
CA THR A 137 20.27 25.72 16.14
C THR A 137 19.88 26.99 15.38
N ALA A 138 20.10 27.03 14.06
CA ALA A 138 19.67 28.13 13.21
C ALA A 138 18.14 28.30 13.18
N ARG A 139 17.39 27.18 13.13
CA ARG A 139 15.92 27.20 13.24
C ARG A 139 15.46 27.76 14.59
N GLY A 140 16.06 27.33 15.70
CA GLY A 140 15.76 27.83 17.04
C GLY A 140 16.02 29.33 17.19
N LEU A 141 17.11 29.85 16.60
CA LEU A 141 17.40 31.28 16.55
C LEU A 141 16.33 32.06 15.79
N LEU A 142 15.95 31.61 14.59
CA LEU A 142 14.89 32.25 13.79
C LEU A 142 13.53 32.21 14.48
N GLN A 143 13.23 31.10 15.16
CA GLN A 143 12.01 30.95 15.96
C GLN A 143 11.99 31.96 17.13
N GLY A 144 13.09 32.11 17.86
CA GLY A 144 13.21 33.09 18.95
C GLY A 144 13.15 34.55 18.48
N LEU A 145 13.72 34.84 17.31
CA LEU A 145 13.60 36.14 16.62
C LEU A 145 12.21 36.37 16.00
N GLN A 146 11.30 35.40 16.10
CA GLN A 146 9.96 35.42 15.49
C GLN A 146 9.97 35.65 13.96
N LYS A 147 11.04 35.27 13.27
CA LYS A 147 11.16 35.38 11.79
C LYS A 147 10.56 34.16 11.10
N PHE A 148 9.26 33.93 11.30
CA PHE A 148 8.55 32.73 10.83
C PHE A 148 8.61 32.52 9.31
N HIS A 149 8.67 33.59 8.52
CA HIS A 149 8.87 33.48 7.06
C HIS A 149 10.23 32.87 6.71
N ALA A 150 11.31 33.37 7.31
CA ALA A 150 12.67 32.86 7.09
C ALA A 150 12.82 31.43 7.62
N LEU A 151 12.17 31.13 8.76
CA LEU A 151 12.11 29.77 9.31
C LEU A 151 11.44 28.79 8.35
N GLY A 152 10.28 29.17 7.79
CA GLY A 152 9.56 28.39 6.79
C GLY A 152 10.40 28.15 5.54
N LEU A 153 10.93 29.23 4.93
CA LEU A 153 11.78 29.14 3.73
C LEU A 153 13.04 28.29 3.95
N LEU A 154 13.72 28.43 5.08
CA LEU A 154 14.89 27.63 5.42
C LEU A 154 14.52 26.14 5.53
N THR A 155 13.38 25.83 6.15
CA THR A 155 12.91 24.45 6.35
C THR A 155 12.52 23.81 5.03
N THR A 156 11.72 24.49 4.21
CA THR A 156 11.27 23.99 2.91
C THR A 156 12.44 23.88 1.93
N GLY A 157 13.30 24.90 1.88
CA GLY A 157 14.49 24.89 1.04
C GLY A 157 15.45 23.76 1.41
N HIS A 158 15.64 23.50 2.71
CA HIS A 158 16.43 22.36 3.18
C HIS A 158 15.85 21.01 2.72
N MET A 159 14.54 20.80 2.85
CA MET A 159 13.91 19.53 2.44
C MET A 159 13.89 19.33 0.92
N MET A 160 13.66 20.39 0.14
CA MET A 160 13.76 20.33 -1.32
C MET A 160 15.21 20.09 -1.79
N ALA A 161 16.19 20.72 -1.13
CA ALA A 161 17.60 20.44 -1.38
C ALA A 161 17.95 18.98 -1.03
N ARG A 162 17.42 18.42 0.06
CA ARG A 162 17.62 17.01 0.41
C ARG A 162 17.08 16.09 -0.67
N LEU A 163 15.90 16.38 -1.22
CA LEU A 163 15.34 15.66 -2.36
C LEU A 163 16.28 15.74 -3.57
N ALA A 164 16.63 16.95 -4.01
CA ALA A 164 17.44 17.15 -5.22
C ALA A 164 18.84 16.54 -5.10
N PHE A 165 19.61 16.92 -4.08
CA PHE A 165 20.97 16.44 -3.88
C PHE A 165 21.02 14.97 -3.46
N GLY A 166 20.04 14.50 -2.67
CA GLY A 166 19.93 13.10 -2.28
C GLY A 166 19.67 12.19 -3.48
N VAL A 167 18.71 12.53 -4.34
CA VAL A 167 18.43 11.79 -5.57
C VAL A 167 19.61 11.84 -6.52
N MET A 168 20.25 13.00 -6.69
CA MET A 168 21.44 13.15 -7.53
C MET A 168 22.59 12.26 -7.01
N GLY A 169 22.84 12.25 -5.70
CA GLY A 169 23.85 11.37 -5.10
C GLY A 169 23.54 9.88 -5.26
N ILE A 170 22.27 9.50 -5.17
CA ILE A 170 21.82 8.12 -5.45
C ILE A 170 22.04 7.77 -6.93
N ALA A 171 21.68 8.66 -7.85
CA ALA A 171 21.82 8.44 -9.28
C ALA A 171 23.29 8.32 -9.71
N LEU A 172 24.18 9.10 -9.12
CA LEU A 172 25.61 9.10 -9.46
C LEU A 172 26.37 7.87 -8.94
N PHE A 173 26.03 7.38 -7.75
CA PHE A 173 26.82 6.35 -7.06
C PHE A 173 26.09 5.01 -6.89
N SER A 174 24.78 4.96 -7.15
CA SER A 174 23.91 3.78 -6.97
C SER A 174 24.07 3.10 -5.60
N ALA A 175 24.39 3.86 -4.57
CA ALA A 175 24.74 3.37 -3.24
C ALA A 175 24.19 4.27 -2.14
N ALA A 176 23.93 3.70 -0.97
CA ALA A 176 23.35 4.41 0.18
C ALA A 176 24.19 5.63 0.61
N TRP A 177 25.52 5.49 0.63
CA TRP A 177 26.42 6.58 1.02
C TRP A 177 26.33 7.78 0.08
N GLY A 178 26.06 7.57 -1.22
CA GLY A 178 25.91 8.64 -2.21
C GLY A 178 24.69 9.51 -1.92
N GLY A 179 23.57 8.89 -1.58
CA GLY A 179 22.37 9.60 -1.11
C GLY A 179 22.61 10.36 0.19
N LEU A 180 23.34 9.77 1.14
CA LEU A 180 23.69 10.42 2.41
C LEU A 180 24.63 11.62 2.20
N ALA A 181 25.59 11.53 1.27
CA ALA A 181 26.45 12.64 0.90
C ALA A 181 25.63 13.80 0.29
N GLY A 182 24.65 13.49 -0.56
CA GLY A 182 23.69 14.47 -1.06
C GLY A 182 22.88 15.15 0.05
N ILE A 183 22.38 14.36 1.02
CA ILE A 183 21.71 14.88 2.22
C ILE A 183 22.66 15.78 3.02
N ALA A 184 23.93 15.41 3.16
CA ALA A 184 24.93 16.22 3.87
C ALA A 184 25.13 17.58 3.19
N ILE A 185 25.28 17.62 1.86
CA ILE A 185 25.39 18.88 1.10
C ILE A 185 24.17 19.78 1.33
N ALA A 186 22.96 19.21 1.22
CA ALA A 186 21.72 19.94 1.48
C ALA A 186 21.59 20.44 2.93
N THR A 187 22.09 19.68 3.90
CA THR A 187 22.09 20.04 5.31
C THR A 187 23.13 21.11 5.62
N ALA A 188 24.30 21.07 4.97
CA ALA A 188 25.33 22.09 5.10
C ALA A 188 24.81 23.45 4.63
N PHE A 189 24.10 23.51 3.50
CA PHE A 189 23.48 24.76 3.05
C PHE A 189 22.57 25.35 4.13
N ALA A 190 21.68 24.54 4.72
CA ALA A 190 20.77 25.00 5.77
C ALA A 190 21.49 25.39 7.07
N ALA A 191 22.62 24.73 7.40
CA ALA A 191 23.41 25.02 8.59
C ALA A 191 24.18 26.35 8.49
N PHE A 192 24.68 26.70 7.30
CA PHE A 192 25.60 27.84 7.13
C PHE A 192 24.98 29.12 6.56
N VAL A 193 23.76 29.07 5.99
CA VAL A 193 23.09 30.26 5.43
C VAL A 193 22.86 31.35 6.48
N LEU A 194 22.32 31.02 7.66
CA LEU A 194 22.02 32.01 8.69
C LEU A 194 23.27 32.72 9.25
N PRO A 195 24.35 32.01 9.64
CA PRO A 195 25.58 32.68 10.05
C PRO A 195 26.21 33.52 8.92
N ALA A 196 26.11 33.12 7.65
CA ALA A 196 26.58 33.93 6.53
C ALA A 196 25.79 35.25 6.37
N VAL A 197 24.46 35.21 6.54
CA VAL A 197 23.63 36.43 6.55
C VAL A 197 23.96 37.32 7.75
N ALA A 198 24.16 36.72 8.93
CA ALA A 198 24.55 37.46 10.13
C ALA A 198 25.89 38.19 9.93
N LEU A 199 26.91 37.50 9.38
CA LEU A 199 28.21 38.09 9.05
C LEU A 199 28.09 39.28 8.09
N ARG A 200 27.26 39.17 7.04
CA ARG A 200 27.01 40.29 6.11
C ARG A 200 26.31 41.48 6.79
N ARG A 201 25.38 41.22 7.71
CA ARG A 201 24.63 42.27 8.43
C ARG A 201 25.48 43.01 9.48
N MET A 202 26.50 42.35 10.03
CA MET A 202 27.39 42.91 11.06
C MET A 202 28.38 43.96 10.54
N GLN A 203 28.61 44.06 9.24
CA GLN A 203 29.56 45.04 8.65
C GLN A 203 29.14 46.52 8.82
N ARG A 204 28.00 46.83 9.48
CA ARG A 204 27.39 48.18 9.45
C ARG A 204 27.17 48.88 10.80
N LYS A 205 27.39 48.25 11.96
CA LYS A 205 27.18 48.90 13.30
C LYS A 205 28.04 48.24 14.37
N GLU A 206 28.55 48.97 15.37
CA GLU A 206 29.14 48.42 16.61
C GLU A 206 28.08 48.27 17.69
N VAL A 207 27.74 47.04 18.09
CA VAL A 207 26.79 46.76 19.18
C VAL A 207 27.33 45.58 20.00
N GLN A 208 27.09 45.50 21.31
CA GLN A 208 27.59 44.38 22.11
C GLN A 208 26.80 43.08 21.82
N ALA A 209 27.50 41.95 21.64
CA ALA A 209 26.86 40.65 21.40
C ALA A 209 25.97 40.23 22.59
N ALA A 210 24.80 39.64 22.31
CA ALA A 210 23.98 39.02 23.34
C ALA A 210 24.69 37.81 23.96
N ARG A 211 24.56 37.62 25.28
CA ARG A 211 24.99 36.38 25.95
C ARG A 211 23.86 35.36 25.85
N LEU A 212 23.83 34.62 24.75
CA LEU A 212 22.93 33.49 24.57
C LEU A 212 23.48 32.32 25.41
N ALA A 213 23.05 32.23 26.67
CA ALA A 213 23.64 31.38 27.70
C ALA A 213 23.64 29.88 27.30
N PRO A 214 24.79 29.26 27.02
CA PRO A 214 24.93 27.82 26.83
C PRO A 214 25.25 27.08 28.15
N ASP A 215 25.39 27.80 29.25
CA ASP A 215 25.99 27.31 30.51
C ASP A 215 25.05 26.38 31.30
N ARG A 216 23.74 26.50 31.06
CA ARG A 216 22.68 25.64 31.63
C ARG A 216 22.08 24.66 30.61
N MET A 217 22.76 24.43 29.49
CA MET A 217 22.30 23.49 28.48
C MET A 217 22.30 22.03 29.01
N MET A 218 23.03 21.75 30.09
CA MET A 218 22.98 20.44 30.76
C MET A 218 21.64 20.21 31.49
N ASP A 219 20.92 21.26 31.87
CA ASP A 219 19.65 21.14 32.61
C ASP A 219 18.57 20.47 31.74
N ILE A 220 18.70 20.51 30.41
CA ILE A 220 17.80 19.84 29.47
C ILE A 220 18.25 18.42 29.10
N ALA A 221 19.39 17.93 29.61
CA ALA A 221 19.92 16.62 29.26
C ALA A 221 18.97 15.45 29.65
N PRO A 222 18.34 15.43 30.85
CA PRO A 222 17.37 14.39 31.19
C PRO A 222 16.20 14.32 30.19
N PHE A 223 15.66 15.48 29.81
CA PHE A 223 14.59 15.59 28.81
C PHE A 223 15.03 15.06 27.44
N ALA A 224 16.22 15.45 27.00
CA ALA A 224 16.77 15.06 25.71
C ALA A 224 17.04 13.54 25.64
N ILE A 225 17.62 12.96 26.68
CA ILE A 225 17.88 11.50 26.78
C ILE A 225 16.55 10.74 26.77
N SER A 226 15.60 11.19 27.57
CA SER A 226 14.29 10.57 27.75
C SER A 226 13.45 10.59 26.47
N TYR A 227 13.42 11.74 25.77
CA TYR A 227 12.79 11.83 24.45
C TYR A 227 13.55 11.04 23.38
N GLY A 228 14.89 10.98 23.48
CA GLY A 228 15.73 10.12 22.64
C GLY A 228 15.36 8.65 22.73
N LEU A 229 15.10 8.13 23.94
CA LEU A 229 14.62 6.76 24.13
C LEU A 229 13.25 6.53 23.48
N THR A 230 12.37 7.53 23.50
CA THR A 230 11.07 7.45 22.81
C THR A 230 11.25 7.32 21.30
N LEU A 231 12.13 8.14 20.71
CA LEU A 231 12.41 8.03 19.28
C LEU A 231 13.18 6.76 18.93
N PHE A 232 14.07 6.28 19.80
CA PHE A 232 14.71 4.98 19.63
C PHE A 232 13.67 3.86 19.56
N ALA A 233 12.71 3.82 20.49
CA ALA A 233 11.64 2.81 20.46
C ALA A 233 10.80 2.88 19.16
N CYS A 234 10.53 4.08 18.64
CA CYS A 234 9.81 4.26 17.38
C CYS A 234 10.54 3.70 16.15
N TRP A 235 11.86 3.52 16.23
CA TRP A 235 12.72 3.05 15.12
C TRP A 235 13.43 1.74 15.42
N ALA A 236 13.19 1.14 16.59
CA ALA A 236 13.88 -0.06 17.07
C ALA A 236 13.64 -1.26 16.14
N ASP A 237 12.44 -1.36 15.57
CA ASP A 237 12.06 -2.38 14.59
C ASP A 237 12.95 -2.36 13.35
N VAL A 238 13.19 -1.19 12.75
CA VAL A 238 14.06 -1.02 11.58
C VAL A 238 15.54 -1.28 11.92
N ILE A 239 15.99 -0.86 13.11
CA ILE A 239 17.37 -1.09 13.56
C ILE A 239 17.60 -2.58 13.78
N VAL A 240 16.66 -3.26 14.44
CA VAL A 240 16.73 -4.70 14.69
C VAL A 240 16.61 -5.49 13.38
N ALA A 241 15.74 -5.06 12.45
CA ALA A 241 15.63 -5.64 11.12
C ALA A 241 16.98 -5.71 10.39
N TYR A 242 17.83 -4.69 10.53
CA TYR A 242 19.17 -4.70 9.94
C TYR A 242 20.09 -5.78 10.51
N LEU A 243 19.93 -6.08 11.80
CA LEU A 243 20.80 -7.02 12.51
C LEU A 243 20.42 -8.48 12.28
N VAL A 244 19.15 -8.76 12.00
CA VAL A 244 18.63 -10.14 11.94
C VAL A 244 18.16 -10.59 10.56
N LEU A 245 17.74 -9.67 9.68
CA LEU A 245 17.25 -10.04 8.36
C LEU A 245 18.39 -10.12 7.35
N ASP A 246 18.22 -10.98 6.35
CA ASP A 246 19.08 -10.97 5.18
C ASP A 246 18.94 -9.66 4.39
N ARG A 247 19.93 -9.36 3.56
CA ARG A 247 20.02 -8.07 2.85
C ARG A 247 18.86 -7.80 1.90
N ALA A 248 18.24 -8.84 1.32
CA ALA A 248 17.13 -8.67 0.40
C ALA A 248 15.83 -8.40 1.18
N THR A 249 15.55 -9.20 2.21
CA THR A 249 14.38 -9.04 3.08
C THR A 249 14.44 -7.73 3.86
N LEU A 250 15.62 -7.26 4.26
CA LEU A 250 15.83 -5.94 4.85
C LEU A 250 15.33 -4.82 3.93
N GLY A 251 15.65 -4.89 2.63
CA GLY A 251 15.20 -3.89 1.65
C GLY A 251 13.68 -3.85 1.52
N VAL A 252 13.04 -5.03 1.53
CA VAL A 252 11.58 -5.17 1.49
C VAL A 252 10.93 -4.65 2.78
N TYR A 253 11.50 -4.95 3.95
CA TYR A 253 11.02 -4.47 5.23
C TYR A 253 11.14 -2.95 5.35
N ALA A 254 12.30 -2.41 4.96
CA ALA A 254 12.53 -0.97 4.90
C ALA A 254 11.51 -0.28 3.99
N ALA A 255 11.29 -0.81 2.79
CA ALA A 255 10.34 -0.27 1.83
C ALA A 255 8.90 -0.27 2.35
N SER A 256 8.50 -1.37 3.00
CA SER A 256 7.19 -1.52 3.62
C SER A 256 7.00 -0.63 4.85
N SER A 257 8.09 -0.17 5.48
CA SER A 257 8.08 0.71 6.65
C SER A 257 7.98 2.20 6.29
N VAL A 258 8.35 2.61 5.07
CA VAL A 258 8.36 4.04 4.66
C VAL A 258 6.99 4.71 4.86
N LEU A 259 5.93 4.09 4.34
CA LEU A 259 4.55 4.61 4.42
C LEU A 259 4.05 4.67 5.87
N PRO A 260 4.14 3.59 6.69
CA PRO A 260 3.85 3.64 8.12
C PRO A 260 4.59 4.75 8.87
N LYS A 261 5.92 4.84 8.73
CA LYS A 261 6.72 5.82 9.47
C LYS A 261 6.45 7.27 9.05
N ALA A 262 5.79 7.51 7.91
CA ALA A 262 5.31 8.84 7.55
C ALA A 262 4.33 9.42 8.61
N LEU A 263 3.57 8.57 9.32
CA LEU A 263 2.70 9.02 10.42
C LEU A 263 3.47 9.70 11.56
N LEU A 264 4.71 9.28 11.83
CA LEU A 264 5.56 9.91 12.85
C LEU A 264 5.86 11.38 12.50
N THR A 265 5.93 11.69 11.21
CA THR A 265 6.13 13.06 10.71
C THR A 265 4.82 13.82 10.68
N ALA A 266 3.74 13.20 10.20
CA ALA A 266 2.40 13.81 10.12
C ALA A 266 1.86 14.25 11.49
N THR A 267 2.21 13.53 12.56
CA THR A 267 1.79 13.84 13.93
C THR A 267 2.73 14.80 14.68
N LEU A 268 3.87 15.19 14.10
CA LEU A 268 4.85 16.07 14.75
C LEU A 268 4.30 17.45 15.13
N PRO A 269 3.51 18.17 14.28
CA PRO A 269 2.97 19.47 14.65
C PRO A 269 2.09 19.43 15.91
N VAL A 270 1.35 18.32 16.11
CA VAL A 270 0.51 18.12 17.31
C VAL A 270 1.36 18.17 18.58
N LEU A 271 2.55 17.56 18.54
CA LEU A 271 3.46 17.51 19.68
C LEU A 271 4.11 18.87 19.99
N GLN A 272 4.44 19.64 18.96
CA GLN A 272 4.98 20.99 19.11
C GLN A 272 4.00 21.92 19.82
N VAL A 273 2.68 21.70 19.64
CA VAL A 273 1.62 22.44 20.34
C VAL A 273 1.34 21.84 21.72
N ALA A 274 1.35 20.52 21.86
CA ALA A 274 1.02 19.83 23.11
C ALA A 274 2.01 20.17 24.24
N PHE A 275 3.31 20.26 23.94
CA PHE A 275 4.35 20.55 24.92
C PHE A 275 4.13 21.87 25.69
N PRO A 276 4.07 23.06 25.03
CA PRO A 276 3.90 24.32 25.74
C PRO A 276 2.54 24.43 26.46
N VAL A 277 1.49 23.81 25.90
CA VAL A 277 0.18 23.76 26.56
C VAL A 277 0.24 22.95 27.86
N ALA A 278 0.93 21.81 27.87
CA ALA A 278 1.12 20.99 29.08
C ALA A 278 1.95 21.72 30.15
N VAL A 279 2.97 22.49 29.75
CA VAL A 279 3.76 23.34 30.65
C VAL A 279 2.89 24.41 31.29
N ASN A 280 2.14 25.16 30.47
CA ASN A 280 1.27 26.25 30.95
C ASN A 280 0.19 25.73 31.91
N ALA A 281 -0.45 24.60 31.59
CA ALA A 281 -1.47 23.98 32.43
C ALA A 281 -0.96 23.55 33.82
N THR A 282 0.36 23.32 33.96
CA THR A 282 0.99 23.00 35.24
C THR A 282 1.27 24.26 36.07
N SER A 283 1.47 25.41 35.40
CA SER A 283 1.76 26.70 36.02
C SER A 283 0.52 27.55 36.35
N SER A 284 -0.59 27.36 35.64
CA SER A 284 -1.82 28.15 35.82
C SER A 284 -2.72 27.58 36.92
N ARG A 285 -3.17 28.42 37.87
CA ARG A 285 -4.16 28.05 38.92
C ARG A 285 -5.58 27.87 38.39
N THR A 286 -5.86 28.28 37.15
CA THR A 286 -7.17 28.13 36.50
C THR A 286 -7.34 26.71 35.95
N PRO A 287 -8.37 25.95 36.37
CA PRO A 287 -8.62 24.62 35.82
C PRO A 287 -9.13 24.73 34.39
N ASP A 288 -8.28 24.46 33.39
CA ASP A 288 -8.74 24.22 32.02
C ASP A 288 -9.56 22.92 32.00
N HIS A 289 -10.78 22.98 31.46
CA HIS A 289 -11.79 21.94 31.66
C HIS A 289 -11.45 20.60 30.98
N THR A 290 -10.53 20.57 30.00
CA THR A 290 -10.02 19.32 29.40
C THR A 290 -8.56 19.05 29.78
N PRO A 291 -8.18 17.81 30.11
CA PRO A 291 -6.77 17.49 30.26
C PRO A 291 -6.04 17.58 28.91
N PRO A 292 -4.89 18.28 28.82
CA PRO A 292 -4.12 18.45 27.58
C PRO A 292 -3.71 17.11 26.94
N LEU A 293 -3.62 16.05 27.74
CA LEU A 293 -3.35 14.69 27.27
C LEU A 293 -4.47 14.15 26.37
N ALA A 294 -5.74 14.28 26.76
CA ALA A 294 -6.86 13.69 26.01
C ALA A 294 -7.04 14.36 24.64
N ARG A 295 -6.89 15.69 24.57
CA ARG A 295 -6.90 16.43 23.29
C ARG A 295 -5.76 15.96 22.38
N THR A 296 -4.55 15.87 22.91
CA THR A 296 -3.36 15.43 22.14
C THR A 296 -3.54 14.02 21.60
N LEU A 297 -4.01 13.08 22.43
CA LEU A 297 -4.28 11.70 22.02
C LEU A 297 -5.39 11.62 20.97
N GLY A 298 -6.49 12.35 21.17
CA GLY A 298 -7.61 12.37 20.22
C GLY A 298 -7.20 12.89 18.85
N ILE A 299 -6.45 13.99 18.78
CA ILE A 299 -5.95 14.54 17.50
C ILE A 299 -4.91 13.61 16.87
N THR A 300 -4.04 12.97 17.67
CA THR A 300 -3.04 12.03 17.16
C THR A 300 -3.70 10.79 16.55
N LEU A 301 -4.68 10.21 17.26
CA LEU A 301 -5.46 9.08 16.77
C LEU A 301 -6.21 9.44 15.49
N LEU A 302 -6.77 10.65 15.45
CA LEU A 302 -7.50 11.16 14.30
C LEU A 302 -6.63 11.27 13.04
N ILE A 303 -5.49 11.96 13.12
CA ILE A 303 -4.55 12.09 12.01
C ILE A 303 -4.05 10.70 11.59
N GLY A 304 -3.73 9.85 12.57
CA GLY A 304 -3.24 8.50 12.34
C GLY A 304 -4.23 7.61 11.59
N VAL A 305 -5.46 7.46 12.11
CA VAL A 305 -6.50 6.64 11.49
C VAL A 305 -6.85 7.16 10.10
N THR A 306 -6.98 8.47 9.92
CA THR A 306 -7.29 9.05 8.61
C THR A 306 -6.17 8.77 7.60
N GLY A 307 -4.91 8.92 8.02
CA GLY A 307 -3.74 8.59 7.19
C GLY A 307 -3.68 7.11 6.82
N ILE A 308 -3.98 6.21 7.77
CA ILE A 308 -4.03 4.76 7.52
C ILE A 308 -5.11 4.43 6.48
N LEU A 309 -6.33 4.92 6.68
CA LEU A 309 -7.44 4.66 5.76
C LEU A 309 -7.12 5.17 4.34
N PHE A 310 -6.50 6.35 4.23
CA PHE A 310 -6.07 6.90 2.95
C PHE A 310 -5.03 6.01 2.25
N VAL A 311 -3.99 5.56 2.95
CA VAL A 311 -2.96 4.70 2.34
C VAL A 311 -3.53 3.33 1.97
N LEU A 312 -4.39 2.74 2.81
CA LEU A 312 -5.02 1.46 2.51
C LEU A 312 -5.95 1.54 1.29
N ALA A 313 -6.66 2.65 1.10
CA ALA A 313 -7.50 2.86 -0.07
C ALA A 313 -6.70 2.96 -1.38
N LEU A 314 -5.46 3.45 -1.32
CA LEU A 314 -4.58 3.66 -2.48
C LEU A 314 -3.40 2.68 -2.53
N GLN A 315 -3.47 1.58 -1.79
CA GLN A 315 -2.29 0.73 -1.57
C GLN A 315 -1.75 0.10 -2.85
N ASP A 316 -2.60 -0.31 -3.79
CA ASP A 316 -2.15 -0.93 -5.05
C ASP A 316 -1.37 0.05 -5.93
N THR A 317 -1.60 1.35 -5.74
CA THR A 317 -0.78 2.40 -6.36
C THR A 317 0.48 2.67 -5.53
N LEU A 318 0.33 2.89 -4.23
CA LEU A 318 1.41 3.39 -3.37
C LEU A 318 2.45 2.31 -3.02
N CYS A 319 2.10 1.04 -3.11
CA CYS A 319 2.89 -0.13 -2.74
C CYS A 319 2.92 -1.12 -3.91
N GLY A 320 4.07 -1.27 -4.58
CA GLY A 320 4.20 -2.14 -5.75
C GLY A 320 3.64 -1.61 -7.08
N GLY A 321 2.82 -0.55 -7.06
CA GLY A 321 2.32 0.11 -8.26
C GLY A 321 3.38 0.95 -9.00
N HIS A 322 3.08 1.35 -10.25
CA HIS A 322 4.02 2.08 -11.13
C HIS A 322 4.56 3.39 -10.52
N TRP A 323 3.73 4.08 -9.72
CA TRP A 323 4.08 5.32 -9.03
C TRP A 323 4.42 5.12 -7.55
N GLY A 324 4.42 3.87 -7.08
CA GLY A 324 4.55 3.48 -5.69
C GLY A 324 5.97 3.09 -5.28
N ILE A 325 6.08 2.57 -4.06
CA ILE A 325 7.32 2.00 -3.54
C ILE A 325 7.45 0.57 -4.09
N ARG A 326 8.37 0.34 -5.03
CA ARG A 326 8.54 -0.94 -5.75
C ARG A 326 8.71 -2.17 -4.86
N LEU A 327 9.49 -2.06 -3.78
CA LEU A 327 9.82 -3.18 -2.88
C LEU A 327 8.83 -3.35 -1.72
N CYS A 328 7.74 -2.57 -1.71
CA CYS A 328 6.76 -2.61 -0.64
C CYS A 328 5.88 -3.87 -0.72
N ARG A 329 5.62 -4.50 0.43
CA ARG A 329 4.74 -5.66 0.61
C ARG A 329 3.37 -5.22 1.15
N PRO A 330 2.28 -5.39 0.38
CA PRO A 330 0.94 -4.96 0.84
C PRO A 330 0.47 -5.65 2.13
N ASP A 331 0.84 -6.92 2.32
CA ASP A 331 0.50 -7.74 3.49
C ASP A 331 1.12 -7.22 4.80
N TRP A 332 2.23 -6.46 4.72
CA TRP A 332 2.93 -5.93 5.90
C TRP A 332 2.46 -4.54 6.31
N LEU A 333 1.74 -3.82 5.43
CA LEU A 333 1.38 -2.42 5.64
C LEU A 333 0.49 -2.23 6.87
N LEU A 334 -0.65 -2.91 6.94
CA LEU A 334 -1.62 -2.72 8.02
C LEU A 334 -1.02 -3.00 9.41
N PRO A 335 -0.31 -4.13 9.64
CA PRO A 335 0.41 -4.36 10.90
C PRO A 335 1.39 -3.23 11.24
N LEU A 336 2.25 -2.82 10.30
CA LEU A 336 3.24 -1.76 10.54
C LEU A 336 2.58 -0.40 10.81
N PHE A 337 1.44 -0.11 10.20
CA PHE A 337 0.62 1.07 10.49
C PHE A 337 0.06 1.03 11.92
N VAL A 338 -0.47 -0.10 12.36
CA VAL A 338 -0.95 -0.28 13.74
C VAL A 338 0.18 -0.08 14.74
N ALA A 339 1.34 -0.69 14.50
CA ALA A 339 2.53 -0.50 15.34
C ALA A 339 2.96 0.97 15.40
N THR A 340 3.02 1.64 14.24
CA THR A 340 3.44 3.05 14.17
C THR A 340 2.42 3.98 14.82
N LEU A 341 1.12 3.72 14.69
CA LEU A 341 0.07 4.48 15.37
C LEU A 341 0.19 4.37 16.89
N ALA A 342 0.44 3.16 17.41
CA ALA A 342 0.70 2.96 18.84
C ALA A 342 1.91 3.79 19.30
N PHE A 343 3.00 3.82 18.54
CA PHE A 343 4.16 4.67 18.84
C PHE A 343 3.86 6.18 18.73
N CYS A 344 3.02 6.62 17.80
CA CYS A 344 2.56 8.01 17.76
C CYS A 344 1.84 8.40 19.08
N LEU A 345 1.02 7.49 19.63
CA LEU A 345 0.34 7.70 20.92
C LEU A 345 1.34 7.69 22.09
N VAL A 346 2.31 6.78 22.12
CA VAL A 346 3.41 6.78 23.10
C VAL A 346 4.18 8.09 23.05
N ARG A 347 4.49 8.61 21.85
CA ARG A 347 5.19 9.88 21.67
C ARG A 347 4.36 11.07 22.16
N ALA A 348 3.05 11.05 21.92
CA ALA A 348 2.11 12.03 22.48
C ALA A 348 2.09 12.02 24.01
N ILE A 349 2.03 10.83 24.62
CA ILE A 349 2.11 10.67 26.09
C ILE A 349 3.45 11.23 26.59
N ALA A 350 4.57 10.81 26.00
CA ALA A 350 5.91 11.23 26.40
C ALA A 350 6.03 12.77 26.45
N VAL A 351 5.60 13.44 25.38
CA VAL A 351 5.69 14.91 25.27
C VAL A 351 4.81 15.62 26.30
N VAL A 352 3.60 15.12 26.55
CA VAL A 352 2.70 15.72 27.56
C VAL A 352 3.24 15.51 28.98
N GLN A 353 3.85 14.36 29.28
CA GLN A 353 4.46 14.09 30.59
C GLN A 353 5.72 14.92 30.80
N LEU A 354 6.54 15.10 29.77
CA LEU A 354 7.68 16.03 29.80
C LEU A 354 7.20 17.47 30.08
N GLY A 355 6.12 17.91 29.46
CA GLY A 355 5.52 19.22 29.76
C GLY A 355 4.99 19.36 31.20
N ARG A 356 4.73 18.25 31.90
CA ARG A 356 4.31 18.21 33.31
C ARG A 356 5.49 18.02 34.28
N ALA A 357 6.73 18.24 33.82
CA ALA A 357 7.96 18.04 34.60
C ALA A 357 8.14 16.59 35.11
N ARG A 358 7.67 15.60 34.34
CA ARG A 358 7.91 14.16 34.60
C ARG A 358 8.95 13.61 33.64
N ASP A 359 10.16 14.10 33.79
CA ASP A 359 11.21 13.97 32.77
C ASP A 359 11.73 12.55 32.62
N LEU A 360 11.59 11.74 33.68
CA LEU A 360 11.98 10.34 33.71
C LEU A 360 10.88 9.38 33.25
N HIS A 361 9.65 9.85 33.00
CA HIS A 361 8.57 8.96 32.59
C HIS A 361 8.90 8.17 31.31
N PRO A 362 9.58 8.76 30.31
CA PRO A 362 9.99 7.98 29.15
C PRO A 362 11.02 6.88 29.36
N VAL A 363 11.75 6.88 30.48
CA VAL A 363 12.66 5.78 30.85
C VAL A 363 11.92 4.45 30.98
N LEU A 364 10.60 4.47 31.21
CA LEU A 364 9.77 3.26 31.25
C LEU A 364 9.78 2.46 29.93
N LEU A 365 10.16 3.04 28.79
CA LEU A 365 10.31 2.31 27.52
C LEU A 365 11.51 1.35 27.51
N THR A 366 12.45 1.49 28.44
CA THR A 366 13.61 0.58 28.53
C THR A 366 13.17 -0.88 28.61
N LEU A 367 12.18 -1.20 29.45
CA LEU A 367 11.73 -2.58 29.64
C LEU A 367 11.06 -3.16 28.36
N PRO A 368 10.07 -2.52 27.72
CA PRO A 368 9.54 -2.98 26.44
C PRO A 368 10.62 -3.12 25.35
N VAL A 369 11.57 -2.20 25.27
CA VAL A 369 12.66 -2.23 24.29
C VAL A 369 13.58 -3.42 24.52
N VAL A 370 14.02 -3.64 25.77
CA VAL A 370 14.88 -4.78 26.13
C VAL A 370 14.13 -6.09 25.87
N GLY A 371 12.85 -6.17 26.22
CA GLY A 371 12.01 -7.35 25.95
C GLY A 371 11.90 -7.65 24.46
N PHE A 372 11.70 -6.63 23.62
CA PHE A 372 11.63 -6.79 22.17
C PHE A 372 12.96 -7.26 21.59
N VAL A 373 14.08 -6.64 21.98
CA VAL A 373 15.42 -7.05 21.52
C VAL A 373 15.73 -8.48 21.96
N ALA A 374 15.45 -8.83 23.22
CA ALA A 374 15.65 -10.19 23.73
C ALA A 374 14.81 -11.21 22.96
N TRP A 375 13.53 -10.92 22.72
CA TRP A 375 12.66 -11.79 21.91
C TRP A 375 13.22 -12.01 20.50
N VAL A 376 13.70 -10.97 19.83
CA VAL A 376 14.28 -11.09 18.50
C VAL A 376 15.56 -11.93 18.51
N LEU A 377 16.46 -11.69 19.45
CA LEU A 377 17.71 -12.45 19.58
C LEU A 377 17.47 -13.94 19.86
N LEU A 378 16.40 -14.26 20.60
CA LEU A 378 16.04 -15.64 20.93
C LEU A 378 15.25 -16.36 19.82
N SER A 379 14.52 -15.62 18.99
CA SER A 379 13.55 -16.22 18.05
C SER A 379 14.01 -16.26 16.59
N VAL A 380 15.09 -15.53 16.23
CA VAL A 380 15.59 -15.34 14.86
C VAL A 380 14.44 -15.19 13.83
N PRO A 381 13.65 -14.11 13.92
CA PRO A 381 12.43 -13.97 13.15
C PRO A 381 12.72 -13.73 11.66
N ASP A 382 11.94 -14.38 10.80
CA ASP A 382 11.77 -13.94 9.40
C ASP A 382 11.06 -12.59 9.33
N GLY A 383 11.00 -11.98 8.13
CA GLY A 383 10.41 -10.64 7.94
C GLY A 383 8.97 -10.54 8.44
N GLY A 384 8.12 -11.55 8.21
CA GLY A 384 6.73 -11.55 8.65
C GLY A 384 6.59 -11.66 10.17
N LYS A 385 7.38 -12.53 10.80
CA LYS A 385 7.44 -12.63 12.27
C LYS A 385 7.91 -11.32 12.90
N LEU A 386 8.90 -10.65 12.31
CA LEU A 386 9.38 -9.36 12.81
C LEU A 386 8.29 -8.27 12.73
N VAL A 387 7.51 -8.24 11.64
CA VAL A 387 6.35 -7.33 11.50
C VAL A 387 5.35 -7.56 12.64
N ASN A 388 4.94 -8.80 12.87
CA ASN A 388 4.00 -9.14 13.94
C ASN A 388 4.58 -8.84 15.33
N GLY A 389 5.84 -9.16 15.56
CA GLY A 389 6.56 -8.83 16.79
C GLY A 389 6.62 -7.33 17.05
N SER A 390 6.76 -6.51 16.00
CA SER A 390 6.76 -5.05 16.09
C SER A 390 5.40 -4.50 16.53
N VAL A 391 4.29 -5.13 16.12
CA VAL A 391 2.93 -4.80 16.60
C VAL A 391 2.81 -5.10 18.09
N VAL A 392 3.20 -6.31 18.51
CA VAL A 392 3.14 -6.73 19.92
C VAL A 392 3.99 -5.79 20.78
N PHE A 393 5.22 -5.49 20.35
CA PHE A 393 6.11 -4.54 21.01
C PHE A 393 5.48 -3.15 21.15
N ALA A 394 4.92 -2.60 20.08
CA ALA A 394 4.31 -1.26 20.10
C ALA A 394 3.08 -1.18 21.02
N ILE A 395 2.21 -2.20 20.97
CA ILE A 395 1.01 -2.27 21.82
C ILE A 395 1.42 -2.48 23.28
N ALA A 396 2.35 -3.39 23.56
CA ALA A 396 2.87 -3.62 24.90
C ALA A 396 3.53 -2.35 25.47
N ALA A 397 4.31 -1.64 24.66
CA ALA A 397 4.90 -0.36 25.04
C ALA A 397 3.83 0.68 25.37
N LEU A 398 2.77 0.80 24.55
CA LEU A 398 1.65 1.71 24.79
C LEU A 398 0.88 1.37 26.07
N VAL A 399 0.54 0.11 26.28
CA VAL A 399 -0.17 -0.38 27.48
C VAL A 399 0.69 -0.15 28.73
N TRP A 400 1.97 -0.51 28.66
CA TRP A 400 2.94 -0.28 29.73
C TRP A 400 3.04 1.20 30.08
N TYR A 401 3.22 2.07 29.09
CA TYR A 401 3.24 3.53 29.31
C TYR A 401 1.95 4.06 29.92
N ALA A 402 0.80 3.58 29.43
CA ALA A 402 -0.51 4.01 29.89
C ALA A 402 -0.76 3.62 31.36
N ALA A 403 -0.28 2.45 31.79
CA ALA A 403 -0.43 1.95 33.16
C ALA A 403 0.22 2.86 34.22
N PHE A 404 1.28 3.59 33.86
CA PHE A 404 1.98 4.51 34.76
C PHE A 404 1.51 5.97 34.63
N LEU A 405 0.40 6.22 33.92
CA LEU A 405 -0.23 7.54 33.85
C LEU A 405 -0.95 7.85 35.17
N ARG A 406 -0.37 8.73 35.99
CA ARG A 406 -1.11 9.30 37.14
C ARG A 406 -2.02 10.45 36.71
N PRO A 407 -3.29 10.50 37.16
CA PRO A 407 -4.20 11.63 36.93
C PRO A 407 -3.62 12.95 37.43
N ASN A 408 -4.05 14.07 36.84
CA ASN A 408 -3.71 15.40 37.34
C ASN A 408 -4.61 15.70 38.56
N PRO A 409 -4.07 15.92 39.77
CA PRO A 409 -4.88 16.17 40.96
C PRO A 409 -5.75 17.45 40.87
N ASN A 410 -5.40 18.39 39.97
CA ASN A 410 -6.09 19.68 39.84
C ASN A 410 -7.17 19.73 38.73
N SER A 411 -7.54 18.60 38.13
CA SER A 411 -8.49 18.54 37.01
C SER A 411 -9.86 18.00 37.47
N PRO A 412 -10.90 18.84 37.65
CA PRO A 412 -12.25 18.33 37.86
C PRO A 412 -12.71 17.58 36.60
N SER A 413 -12.94 16.27 36.71
CA SER A 413 -13.47 15.45 35.62
C SER A 413 -14.97 15.69 35.47
N THR A 414 -15.37 16.75 34.78
CA THR A 414 -16.77 16.95 34.40
C THR A 414 -17.09 16.12 33.15
N PHE A 415 -18.13 15.29 33.24
CA PHE A 415 -18.60 14.37 32.18
C PHE A 415 -18.91 15.07 30.83
N ALA A 416 -19.16 16.38 30.84
CA ALA A 416 -19.46 17.18 29.64
C ALA A 416 -18.24 17.46 28.73
N THR A 417 -17.03 17.34 29.28
CA THR A 417 -15.80 17.78 28.62
C THR A 417 -15.22 16.77 27.61
N PRO A 418 -15.22 15.44 27.89
CA PRO A 418 -14.95 14.41 26.89
C PRO A 418 -15.90 14.49 25.69
N VAL A 419 -17.17 14.82 25.92
CA VAL A 419 -18.20 14.92 24.87
C VAL A 419 -17.92 16.08 23.92
N ARG A 420 -17.56 17.26 24.44
CA ARG A 420 -17.16 18.41 23.59
C ARG A 420 -15.90 18.11 22.77
N VAL A 421 -14.90 17.45 23.35
CA VAL A 421 -13.68 17.05 22.64
C VAL A 421 -13.98 15.98 21.58
N ALA A 422 -14.84 15.02 21.90
CA ALA A 422 -15.31 14.02 20.95
C ALA A 422 -16.03 14.70 19.77
N ALA A 423 -16.93 15.66 20.03
CA ALA A 423 -17.65 16.39 18.98
C ALA A 423 -16.69 17.18 18.06
N ILE A 424 -15.70 17.88 18.62
CA ILE A 424 -14.70 18.61 17.83
C ILE A 424 -13.83 17.63 17.03
N ASN A 425 -13.38 16.53 17.64
CA ASN A 425 -12.59 15.52 16.93
C ASN A 425 -13.41 14.83 15.82
N LEU A 426 -14.70 14.60 16.04
CA LEU A 426 -15.61 14.07 15.01
C LEU A 426 -15.82 15.08 13.87
N LEU A 427 -15.91 16.38 14.15
CA LEU A 427 -15.96 17.43 13.13
C LEU A 427 -14.68 17.44 12.29
N VAL A 428 -13.51 17.45 12.94
CA VAL A 428 -12.22 17.45 12.25
C VAL A 428 -12.02 16.13 11.47
N LEU A 429 -12.50 14.99 12.00
CA LEU A 429 -12.56 13.72 11.29
C LEU A 429 -13.43 13.79 10.04
N GLY A 430 -14.62 14.36 10.14
CA GLY A 430 -15.49 14.55 8.99
C GLY A 430 -14.82 15.38 7.90
N VAL A 431 -14.11 16.47 8.27
CA VAL A 431 -13.39 17.32 7.32
C VAL A 431 -12.21 16.59 6.69
N LEU A 432 -11.33 15.96 7.49
CA LEU A 432 -10.15 15.25 6.98
C LEU A 432 -10.54 14.05 6.11
N PHE A 433 -11.56 13.31 6.54
CA PHE A 433 -12.12 12.21 5.77
C PHE A 433 -12.74 12.71 4.47
N GLY A 434 -13.51 13.81 4.49
CA GLY A 434 -14.09 14.40 3.28
C GLY A 434 -13.04 14.86 2.26
N VAL A 435 -11.95 15.48 2.73
CA VAL A 435 -10.80 15.85 1.87
C VAL A 435 -10.11 14.60 1.31
N GLY A 436 -9.90 13.58 2.15
CA GLY A 436 -9.30 12.30 1.72
C GLY A 436 -10.15 11.55 0.71
N GLU A 437 -11.47 11.49 0.92
CA GLU A 437 -12.46 10.91 0.01
C GLU A 437 -12.48 11.64 -1.34
N LEU A 438 -12.51 12.98 -1.32
CA LEU A 438 -12.46 13.78 -2.53
C LEU A 438 -11.16 13.54 -3.31
N GLY A 439 -10.02 13.55 -2.61
CA GLY A 439 -8.72 13.24 -3.20
C GLY A 439 -8.65 11.84 -3.80
N ALA A 440 -9.17 10.83 -3.08
CA ALA A 440 -9.19 9.44 -3.54
C ALA A 440 -10.09 9.26 -4.78
N ARG A 441 -11.23 9.97 -4.86
CA ARG A 441 -12.10 9.95 -6.05
C ARG A 441 -11.48 10.63 -7.26
N VAL A 442 -10.91 11.83 -7.07
CA VAL A 442 -10.19 12.54 -8.13
C VAL A 442 -9.09 11.63 -8.67
N TYR A 443 -8.29 11.04 -7.79
CA TYR A 443 -7.25 10.11 -8.18
C TYR A 443 -7.82 8.88 -8.92
N GLY A 444 -8.83 8.21 -8.35
CA GLY A 444 -9.47 7.04 -8.97
C GLY A 444 -9.99 7.33 -10.37
N GLN A 445 -10.66 8.46 -10.57
CA GLN A 445 -11.20 8.86 -11.88
C GLN A 445 -10.11 9.10 -12.93
N PHE A 446 -9.00 9.75 -12.55
CA PHE A 446 -7.95 10.10 -13.50
C PHE A 446 -6.97 8.96 -13.78
N PHE A 447 -6.77 8.04 -12.83
CA PHE A 447 -5.66 7.08 -12.89
C PHE A 447 -6.07 5.60 -12.73
N VAL A 448 -7.32 5.29 -12.36
CA VAL A 448 -7.77 3.91 -12.11
C VAL A 448 -8.91 3.51 -13.03
N ASP A 449 -10.04 4.22 -12.99
CA ASP A 449 -11.23 3.95 -13.81
C ASP A 449 -11.96 5.26 -14.13
N PRO A 450 -12.00 5.70 -15.41
CA PRO A 450 -12.65 6.94 -15.80
C PRO A 450 -14.18 6.94 -15.59
N THR A 451 -14.80 5.79 -15.30
CA THR A 451 -16.21 5.67 -14.93
C THR A 451 -16.50 5.97 -13.45
N ILE A 452 -15.46 6.20 -12.63
CA ILE A 452 -15.60 6.69 -11.24
C ILE A 452 -16.13 8.14 -11.30
N SER A 453 -17.45 8.29 -11.25
CA SER A 453 -18.10 9.60 -11.28
C SER A 453 -18.31 10.18 -9.89
N PHE A 454 -18.36 11.52 -9.77
CA PHE A 454 -18.76 12.23 -8.55
C PHE A 454 -20.24 12.03 -8.16
N ARG A 455 -21.03 11.26 -8.94
CA ARG A 455 -22.43 10.96 -8.58
C ARG A 455 -22.46 10.07 -7.33
N ALA A 456 -23.53 10.21 -6.54
CA ALA A 456 -23.79 9.35 -5.38
C ALA A 456 -24.14 7.93 -5.85
N ILE A 457 -23.12 7.15 -6.19
CA ILE A 457 -23.23 5.73 -6.55
C ILE A 457 -22.78 4.94 -5.32
N ASN A 458 -23.54 3.92 -4.95
CA ASN A 458 -23.13 2.98 -3.92
C ASN A 458 -22.22 1.90 -4.55
N PHE A 459 -20.92 1.99 -4.28
CA PHE A 459 -19.89 1.10 -4.82
C PHE A 459 -20.06 -0.35 -4.35
N ALA A 460 -20.53 -0.56 -3.12
CA ALA A 460 -20.75 -1.89 -2.57
C ALA A 460 -21.97 -2.60 -3.19
N GLU A 461 -22.99 -1.84 -3.59
CA GLU A 461 -24.19 -2.37 -4.26
C GLU A 461 -24.06 -2.45 -5.80
N ARG A 462 -23.15 -1.66 -6.40
CA ARG A 462 -22.82 -1.72 -7.84
C ARG A 462 -22.25 -3.10 -8.26
N LEU A 463 -21.44 -3.73 -7.41
CA LEU A 463 -20.93 -5.10 -7.64
C LEU A 463 -22.06 -6.16 -7.59
N ASN A 464 -23.08 -5.92 -6.77
CA ASN A 464 -24.18 -6.85 -6.49
C ASN A 464 -25.27 -6.86 -7.59
N THR A 465 -25.26 -5.86 -8.47
CA THR A 465 -26.20 -5.70 -9.59
C THR A 465 -25.67 -6.26 -10.91
N SER A 466 -24.41 -6.69 -10.95
CA SER A 466 -23.69 -7.07 -12.18
C SER A 466 -24.27 -8.28 -12.93
N LEU A 467 -24.80 -9.28 -12.22
CA LEU A 467 -25.38 -10.48 -12.86
C LEU A 467 -26.88 -10.68 -12.61
N ARG A 468 -27.46 -10.12 -11.54
CA ARG A 468 -28.91 -10.20 -11.29
C ARG A 468 -29.74 -9.20 -12.12
N ALA A 469 -29.10 -8.18 -12.70
CA ALA A 469 -29.79 -7.14 -13.45
C ALA A 469 -29.08 -6.85 -14.78
N GLY A 470 -28.95 -7.85 -15.65
CA GLY A 470 -28.82 -7.72 -17.12
C GLY A 470 -27.94 -6.60 -17.69
N SER A 471 -26.90 -6.13 -16.99
CA SER A 471 -26.21 -4.88 -17.33
C SER A 471 -24.69 -4.99 -17.43
N LEU A 472 -24.03 -6.03 -16.92
CA LEU A 472 -22.56 -6.16 -17.05
C LEU A 472 -22.06 -7.24 -18.01
N TYR A 473 -22.83 -8.29 -18.29
CA TYR A 473 -22.52 -9.25 -19.36
C TYR A 473 -23.75 -9.49 -20.23
N PRO A 474 -23.61 -9.65 -21.56
CA PRO A 474 -24.73 -9.99 -22.44
C PRO A 474 -25.12 -11.44 -22.20
N ALA A 475 -25.79 -11.74 -21.08
CA ALA A 475 -26.19 -13.09 -20.68
C ALA A 475 -27.71 -13.20 -20.52
N THR A 476 -28.22 -14.42 -20.64
CA THR A 476 -29.59 -14.79 -20.26
C THR A 476 -29.56 -16.08 -19.44
N PRO A 477 -30.48 -16.28 -18.47
CA PRO A 477 -30.56 -17.54 -17.73
C PRO A 477 -30.74 -18.74 -18.65
N ASP A 478 -30.18 -19.88 -18.26
CA ASP A 478 -30.29 -21.15 -18.96
C ASP A 478 -30.47 -22.30 -17.94
N PRO A 479 -31.48 -23.17 -18.09
CA PRO A 479 -31.79 -24.20 -17.10
C PRO A 479 -30.74 -25.31 -17.01
N LEU A 480 -29.95 -25.54 -18.07
CA LEU A 480 -28.91 -26.58 -18.09
C LEU A 480 -27.56 -26.01 -17.65
N LEU A 481 -27.23 -24.80 -18.10
CA LEU A 481 -25.90 -24.19 -17.98
C LEU A 481 -25.83 -23.12 -16.89
N GLY A 482 -26.97 -22.75 -16.30
CA GLY A 482 -27.14 -21.60 -15.40
C GLY A 482 -27.39 -20.31 -16.18
N TYR A 483 -26.54 -20.01 -17.15
CA TYR A 483 -26.66 -18.86 -18.05
C TYR A 483 -25.90 -19.08 -19.34
N ILE A 484 -26.34 -18.44 -20.43
CA ILE A 484 -25.65 -18.41 -21.73
C ILE A 484 -25.51 -16.98 -22.23
N PRO A 485 -24.57 -16.69 -23.16
CA PRO A 485 -24.55 -15.43 -23.86
C PRO A 485 -25.89 -15.15 -24.55
N LYS A 486 -26.44 -13.96 -24.36
CA LYS A 486 -27.75 -13.52 -24.86
C LYS A 486 -27.72 -13.50 -26.40
N PRO A 487 -28.49 -14.38 -27.07
CA PRO A 487 -28.48 -14.45 -28.53
C PRO A 487 -28.82 -13.12 -29.20
N GLY A 488 -28.13 -12.80 -30.29
CA GLY A 488 -28.37 -11.60 -31.11
C GLY A 488 -28.02 -10.27 -30.42
N ARG A 489 -27.26 -10.30 -29.32
CA ARG A 489 -26.89 -9.09 -28.58
C ARG A 489 -25.62 -8.47 -29.16
N HIS A 490 -25.69 -7.17 -29.47
CA HIS A 490 -24.53 -6.33 -29.77
C HIS A 490 -24.34 -5.32 -28.63
N THR A 491 -23.11 -5.18 -28.13
CA THR A 491 -22.80 -4.25 -27.04
C THR A 491 -21.36 -3.77 -27.10
N SER A 492 -21.12 -2.54 -26.64
CA SER A 492 -19.77 -2.11 -26.25
C SER A 492 -19.54 -2.51 -24.80
N TRP A 493 -18.38 -3.08 -24.51
CA TRP A 493 -17.97 -3.49 -23.17
C TRP A 493 -16.49 -3.18 -22.96
N ASP A 494 -16.17 -2.37 -21.95
CA ASP A 494 -14.79 -1.92 -21.65
C ASP A 494 -14.06 -1.33 -22.86
N GLY A 495 -14.77 -0.55 -23.68
CA GLY A 495 -14.26 0.00 -24.94
C GLY A 495 -14.20 -0.99 -26.12
N SER A 496 -14.44 -2.28 -25.89
CA SER A 496 -14.44 -3.34 -26.92
C SER A 496 -15.82 -3.59 -27.50
N GLN A 497 -15.90 -3.89 -28.80
CA GLN A 497 -17.15 -4.27 -29.47
C GLN A 497 -17.37 -5.78 -29.37
N VAL A 498 -18.49 -6.17 -28.76
CA VAL A 498 -18.86 -7.57 -28.52
C VAL A 498 -20.20 -7.89 -29.18
N THR A 499 -20.19 -8.91 -30.02
CA THR A 499 -21.37 -9.43 -30.69
C THR A 499 -21.60 -10.90 -30.33
N VAL A 500 -22.84 -11.21 -29.96
CA VAL A 500 -23.33 -12.57 -29.74
C VAL A 500 -24.22 -12.97 -30.91
N ASN A 501 -23.85 -14.05 -31.59
CA ASN A 501 -24.59 -14.63 -32.70
C ASN A 501 -25.95 -15.21 -32.25
N PRO A 502 -26.88 -15.48 -33.19
CA PRO A 502 -28.17 -16.10 -32.87
C PRO A 502 -28.08 -17.48 -32.21
N ASP A 503 -26.98 -18.22 -32.42
CA ASP A 503 -26.70 -19.52 -31.79
C ASP A 503 -26.02 -19.38 -30.42
N SER A 504 -26.00 -18.17 -29.84
CA SER A 504 -25.36 -17.88 -28.55
C SER A 504 -23.82 -18.03 -28.54
N THR A 505 -23.18 -18.13 -29.72
CA THR A 505 -21.72 -18.07 -29.85
C THR A 505 -21.24 -16.62 -29.99
N ARG A 506 -19.97 -16.36 -29.69
CA ARG A 506 -19.34 -15.07 -29.95
C ARG A 506 -19.03 -14.91 -31.44
N SER A 507 -19.25 -13.71 -31.96
CA SER A 507 -18.78 -13.33 -33.30
C SER A 507 -17.26 -13.18 -33.35
N ASN A 508 -16.68 -13.58 -34.47
CA ASN A 508 -15.27 -13.32 -34.80
C ASN A 508 -15.08 -12.03 -35.63
N GLY A 509 -16.15 -11.24 -35.84
CA GLY A 509 -16.09 -9.92 -36.47
C GLY A 509 -16.01 -9.90 -38.01
N ALA A 510 -15.90 -11.06 -38.67
CA ALA A 510 -16.00 -11.22 -40.12
C ALA A 510 -17.37 -11.79 -40.53
N PRO A 511 -17.83 -11.59 -41.78
CA PRO A 511 -18.98 -12.34 -42.31
C PRO A 511 -18.70 -13.85 -42.15
N PRO A 512 -19.67 -14.66 -41.72
CA PRO A 512 -19.45 -16.10 -41.58
C PRO A 512 -18.93 -16.67 -42.91
N LEU A 513 -17.76 -17.31 -42.89
CA LEU A 513 -17.37 -18.20 -43.99
C LEU A 513 -18.53 -19.19 -44.19
N ARG A 514 -18.95 -19.42 -45.44
CA ARG A 514 -20.11 -20.28 -45.75
C ARG A 514 -20.03 -21.56 -44.91
N SER A 515 -21.01 -21.80 -44.03
CA SER A 515 -21.09 -23.03 -43.27
C SER A 515 -21.28 -24.21 -44.22
N GLY A 516 -20.18 -24.86 -44.58
CA GLY A 516 -20.20 -26.27 -44.94
C GLY A 516 -20.31 -27.14 -43.68
N SER A 517 -20.24 -28.45 -43.84
CA SER A 517 -20.25 -29.41 -42.73
C SER A 517 -18.99 -29.37 -41.85
N SER A 518 -17.96 -28.61 -42.24
CA SER A 518 -16.65 -28.55 -41.59
C SER A 518 -16.48 -27.24 -40.81
N TYR A 519 -16.16 -27.36 -39.52
CA TYR A 519 -15.92 -26.23 -38.61
C TYR A 519 -15.16 -26.68 -37.36
N LEU A 520 -14.51 -25.73 -36.67
CA LEU A 520 -13.92 -25.92 -35.34
C LEU A 520 -14.84 -25.33 -34.27
N LEU A 521 -14.91 -25.98 -33.12
CA LEU A 521 -15.67 -25.50 -31.96
C LEU A 521 -14.71 -25.16 -30.82
N ALA A 522 -14.74 -23.91 -30.34
CA ALA A 522 -14.03 -23.49 -29.15
C ALA A 522 -14.99 -23.32 -27.98
N VAL A 523 -14.73 -23.93 -26.82
CA VAL A 523 -15.53 -23.78 -25.59
C VAL A 523 -14.61 -23.60 -24.40
N GLY A 524 -15.06 -22.88 -23.37
CA GLY A 524 -14.25 -22.61 -22.19
C GLY A 524 -14.76 -21.39 -21.44
N ASP A 525 -13.91 -20.80 -20.62
CA ASP A 525 -14.24 -19.65 -19.78
C ASP A 525 -14.05 -18.29 -20.50
N SER A 526 -13.86 -17.22 -19.71
CA SER A 526 -13.60 -15.85 -20.20
C SER A 526 -12.39 -15.73 -21.13
N PHE A 527 -11.37 -16.59 -21.01
CA PHE A 527 -10.22 -16.58 -21.91
C PHE A 527 -10.54 -17.20 -23.28
N THR A 528 -11.49 -18.14 -23.33
CA THR A 528 -12.01 -18.64 -24.62
C THR A 528 -12.97 -17.65 -25.23
N TRP A 529 -13.84 -17.05 -24.42
CA TRP A 529 -14.71 -15.97 -24.87
C TRP A 529 -13.90 -14.82 -25.46
N GLY A 530 -12.76 -14.45 -24.88
CA GLY A 530 -11.93 -13.33 -25.31
C GLY A 530 -12.27 -12.03 -24.57
N ASP A 531 -12.39 -12.12 -23.25
CA ASP A 531 -12.71 -10.96 -22.42
C ASP A 531 -11.74 -9.79 -22.68
N GLN A 532 -12.27 -8.55 -22.68
CA GLN A 532 -11.59 -7.26 -22.86
C GLN A 532 -11.00 -6.96 -24.24
N VAL A 533 -11.35 -7.74 -25.26
CA VAL A 533 -11.00 -7.45 -26.66
C VAL A 533 -12.24 -7.41 -27.56
N SER A 534 -12.13 -6.76 -28.72
CA SER A 534 -13.24 -6.72 -29.70
C SER A 534 -13.37 -8.05 -30.45
N ASP A 535 -14.52 -8.30 -31.08
CA ASP A 535 -14.83 -9.55 -31.81
C ASP A 535 -13.69 -10.05 -32.72
N ARG A 536 -13.03 -9.12 -33.43
CA ARG A 536 -11.95 -9.44 -34.37
C ARG A 536 -10.62 -9.84 -33.72
N ASP A 537 -10.45 -9.52 -32.44
CA ASP A 537 -9.16 -9.60 -31.74
C ASP A 537 -9.06 -10.84 -30.84
N THR A 538 -10.13 -11.65 -30.76
CA THR A 538 -10.10 -12.93 -30.05
C THR A 538 -9.18 -13.92 -30.75
N TRP A 539 -8.55 -14.83 -30.00
CA TRP A 539 -7.67 -15.85 -30.60
C TRP A 539 -8.43 -16.76 -31.58
N THR A 540 -9.73 -16.99 -31.37
CA THR A 540 -10.60 -17.71 -32.33
C THR A 540 -10.76 -16.95 -33.63
N ALA A 541 -10.96 -15.63 -33.57
CA ALA A 541 -11.05 -14.79 -34.76
C ALA A 541 -9.72 -14.69 -35.51
N VAL A 542 -8.59 -14.66 -34.79
CA VAL A 542 -7.25 -14.71 -35.39
C VAL A 542 -7.05 -16.04 -36.13
N LEU A 543 -7.35 -17.17 -35.49
CA LEU A 543 -7.22 -18.50 -36.10
C LEU A 543 -8.16 -18.69 -37.30
N GLU A 544 -9.42 -18.28 -37.20
CA GLU A 544 -10.39 -18.39 -38.31
C GLU A 544 -9.87 -17.70 -39.58
N ARG A 545 -9.31 -16.49 -39.44
CA ARG A 545 -8.72 -15.77 -40.57
C ARG A 545 -7.49 -16.48 -41.16
N ARG A 546 -6.60 -16.99 -40.30
CA ARG A 546 -5.33 -17.61 -40.74
C ARG A 546 -5.53 -19.01 -41.34
N LEU A 547 -6.52 -19.75 -40.84
CA LEU A 547 -6.86 -21.09 -41.31
C LEU A 547 -7.89 -21.07 -42.43
N SER A 548 -8.60 -19.95 -42.64
CA SER A 548 -9.73 -19.87 -43.58
C SER A 548 -10.78 -20.94 -43.33
N LEU A 549 -11.02 -21.26 -42.06
CA LEU A 549 -11.97 -22.28 -41.60
C LEU A 549 -12.89 -21.71 -40.53
N PRO A 550 -14.22 -21.96 -40.60
CA PRO A 550 -15.15 -21.46 -39.60
C PRO A 550 -14.81 -21.93 -38.18
N ILE A 551 -14.76 -20.99 -37.22
CA ILE A 551 -14.57 -21.30 -35.79
C ILE A 551 -15.74 -20.76 -34.99
N ARG A 552 -16.54 -21.66 -34.42
CA ARG A 552 -17.61 -21.31 -33.49
C ARG A 552 -17.03 -21.08 -32.09
N ASN A 553 -17.04 -19.84 -31.62
CA ASN A 553 -16.58 -19.49 -30.27
C ASN A 553 -17.75 -19.60 -29.27
N GLY A 554 -17.87 -20.75 -28.62
CA GLY A 554 -18.81 -21.03 -27.53
C GLY A 554 -18.27 -20.78 -26.12
N GLY A 555 -17.19 -20.01 -25.95
CA GLY A 555 -16.69 -19.61 -24.64
C GLY A 555 -17.72 -18.81 -23.83
N VAL A 556 -17.63 -18.83 -22.50
CA VAL A 556 -18.54 -18.05 -21.64
C VAL A 556 -17.80 -17.55 -20.41
N PHE A 557 -17.90 -16.25 -20.14
CA PHE A 557 -17.34 -15.61 -18.95
C PHE A 557 -17.74 -16.35 -17.66
N GLY A 558 -16.77 -16.63 -16.79
CA GLY A 558 -17.02 -17.20 -15.47
C GLY A 558 -17.37 -18.69 -15.42
N TYR A 559 -17.35 -19.41 -16.53
CA TYR A 559 -17.56 -20.86 -16.53
C TYR A 559 -16.44 -21.63 -15.81
N GLY A 560 -16.80 -22.79 -15.26
CA GLY A 560 -15.87 -23.85 -14.88
C GLY A 560 -15.83 -24.97 -15.93
N ILE A 561 -15.09 -26.04 -15.65
CA ILE A 561 -14.89 -27.17 -16.58
C ILE A 561 -16.22 -27.88 -16.86
N GLY A 562 -17.01 -28.16 -15.81
CA GLY A 562 -18.30 -28.85 -15.96
C GLY A 562 -19.30 -28.10 -16.85
N GLN A 563 -19.42 -26.78 -16.68
CA GLN A 563 -20.30 -25.95 -17.53
C GLN A 563 -19.78 -25.89 -18.97
N SER A 564 -18.47 -25.79 -19.17
CA SER A 564 -17.86 -25.80 -20.51
C SER A 564 -18.04 -27.14 -21.21
N TYR A 565 -18.01 -28.26 -20.48
CA TYR A 565 -18.34 -29.59 -20.99
C TYR A 565 -19.80 -29.70 -21.43
N LEU A 566 -20.75 -29.28 -20.59
CA LEU A 566 -22.16 -29.25 -20.95
C LEU A 566 -22.41 -28.36 -22.18
N ARG A 567 -21.74 -27.20 -22.24
CA ARG A 567 -21.81 -26.28 -23.38
C ARG A 567 -21.29 -26.92 -24.67
N ALA A 568 -20.18 -27.66 -24.60
CA ALA A 568 -19.66 -28.42 -25.72
C ALA A 568 -20.71 -29.41 -26.25
N LYS A 569 -21.31 -30.19 -25.34
CA LYS A 569 -22.34 -31.18 -25.67
C LYS A 569 -23.54 -30.53 -26.35
N THR A 570 -24.09 -29.45 -25.79
CA THR A 570 -25.24 -28.73 -26.38
C THR A 570 -24.94 -28.17 -27.77
N LEU A 571 -23.74 -27.62 -27.99
CA LEU A 571 -23.35 -27.06 -29.30
C LEU A 571 -23.06 -28.16 -30.34
N ILE A 572 -22.56 -29.32 -29.91
CA ILE A 572 -22.37 -30.49 -30.78
C ILE A 572 -23.73 -31.11 -31.17
N GLU A 573 -24.64 -31.25 -30.20
CA GLU A 573 -25.98 -31.81 -30.45
C GLU A 573 -26.81 -30.93 -31.39
N SER A 574 -26.69 -29.61 -31.27
CA SER A 574 -27.43 -28.66 -32.13
C SER A 574 -26.75 -28.37 -33.48
N GLY A 575 -25.42 -28.49 -33.55
CA GLY A 575 -24.62 -28.12 -34.72
C GLY A 575 -24.03 -29.26 -35.53
N GLY A 576 -24.08 -30.50 -35.02
CA GLY A 576 -23.29 -31.63 -35.50
C GLY A 576 -21.90 -31.72 -34.85
N PRO A 577 -21.15 -32.82 -35.07
CA PRO A 577 -19.79 -32.94 -34.57
C PRO A 577 -18.81 -32.02 -35.33
N PRO A 578 -18.02 -31.16 -34.66
CA PRO A 578 -16.96 -30.37 -35.30
C PRO A 578 -15.79 -31.26 -35.75
N ASP A 579 -14.93 -30.73 -36.63
CA ASP A 579 -13.69 -31.40 -37.01
C ASP A 579 -12.69 -31.45 -35.85
N VAL A 580 -12.62 -30.35 -35.08
CA VAL A 580 -11.80 -30.23 -33.87
C VAL A 580 -12.58 -29.51 -32.78
N LEU A 581 -12.54 -30.07 -31.57
CA LEU A 581 -12.94 -29.40 -30.34
C LEU A 581 -11.73 -28.76 -29.66
N LEU A 582 -11.74 -27.44 -29.53
CA LEU A 582 -10.79 -26.65 -28.74
C LEU A 582 -11.43 -26.38 -27.37
N PHE A 583 -10.94 -27.04 -26.33
CA PHE A 583 -11.46 -26.90 -24.97
C PHE A 583 -10.52 -26.04 -24.14
N GLY A 584 -10.85 -24.77 -23.97
CA GLY A 584 -10.07 -23.83 -23.18
C GLY A 584 -10.28 -23.99 -21.69
N LEU A 585 -9.19 -23.93 -20.93
CA LEU A 585 -9.22 -23.89 -19.48
C LEU A 585 -8.18 -22.94 -18.90
N THR A 586 -8.48 -22.47 -17.70
CA THR A 586 -7.54 -21.79 -16.81
C THR A 586 -7.44 -22.54 -15.49
N PRO A 587 -6.38 -22.32 -14.69
CA PRO A 587 -6.24 -22.96 -13.37
C PRO A 587 -7.45 -22.70 -12.44
N ASP A 588 -8.03 -21.50 -12.51
CA ASP A 588 -9.24 -21.12 -11.78
C ASP A 588 -10.44 -22.03 -12.08
N ASN A 589 -10.49 -22.65 -13.26
CA ASN A 589 -11.64 -23.47 -13.67
C ASN A 589 -11.79 -24.73 -12.81
N ILE A 590 -10.70 -25.22 -12.20
CA ILE A 590 -10.72 -26.34 -11.26
C ILE A 590 -11.59 -25.97 -10.06
N GLU A 591 -11.34 -24.80 -9.49
CA GLU A 591 -12.06 -24.32 -8.31
C GLU A 591 -13.48 -23.89 -8.67
N ARG A 592 -13.66 -23.26 -9.83
CA ARG A 592 -15.00 -22.91 -10.32
C ARG A 592 -15.89 -24.13 -10.52
N THR A 593 -15.33 -25.30 -10.85
CA THR A 593 -16.10 -26.54 -11.06
C THR A 593 -16.80 -27.01 -9.79
N ALA A 594 -16.23 -26.71 -8.61
CA ALA A 594 -16.80 -27.06 -7.31
C ALA A 594 -17.96 -26.16 -6.85
N LEU A 595 -18.20 -25.03 -7.51
CA LEU A 595 -19.14 -24.02 -7.03
C LEU A 595 -20.59 -24.31 -7.46
N ALA A 596 -21.57 -24.26 -6.54
CA ALA A 596 -23.00 -24.21 -6.86
C ALA A 596 -23.48 -22.80 -7.25
N PHE A 597 -22.77 -21.77 -6.78
CA PHE A 597 -23.07 -20.37 -7.06
C PHE A 597 -21.79 -19.65 -7.44
N ARG A 598 -21.84 -18.79 -8.46
CA ARG A 598 -20.76 -17.84 -8.76
C ARG A 598 -21.35 -16.48 -9.07
N THR A 599 -20.86 -15.47 -8.39
CA THR A 599 -21.21 -14.05 -8.51
C THR A 599 -22.74 -13.84 -8.48
N GLY A 600 -23.43 -14.56 -7.59
CA GLY A 600 -24.88 -14.48 -7.40
C GLY A 600 -25.75 -15.24 -8.41
N VAL A 601 -25.14 -16.03 -9.32
CA VAL A 601 -25.83 -16.87 -10.31
C VAL A 601 -25.68 -18.34 -9.95
N VAL A 602 -26.79 -19.08 -10.03
CA VAL A 602 -26.84 -20.52 -9.80
C VAL A 602 -26.31 -21.25 -11.02
N LYS A 603 -25.56 -22.33 -10.81
CA LYS A 603 -24.97 -23.13 -11.89
C LYS A 603 -25.13 -24.63 -11.61
N PRO A 604 -25.08 -25.48 -12.66
CA PRO A 604 -25.02 -26.92 -12.46
C PRO A 604 -23.73 -27.33 -11.75
N THR A 605 -23.80 -28.41 -10.96
CA THR A 605 -22.65 -28.99 -10.25
C THR A 605 -22.52 -30.48 -10.53
N PHE A 606 -21.28 -30.95 -10.69
CA PHE A 606 -20.99 -32.36 -10.87
C PHE A 606 -20.45 -32.94 -9.56
N HIS A 607 -20.97 -34.08 -9.14
CA HIS A 607 -20.52 -34.80 -7.95
C HIS A 607 -19.96 -36.16 -8.33
N LEU A 608 -18.90 -36.60 -7.65
CA LEU A 608 -18.38 -37.95 -7.80
C LEU A 608 -19.20 -38.93 -6.95
N LEU A 609 -19.61 -40.03 -7.57
CA LEU A 609 -20.22 -41.18 -6.91
C LEU A 609 -19.14 -42.17 -6.47
N ARG A 610 -19.50 -43.12 -5.59
CA ARG A 610 -18.57 -44.13 -5.05
C ARG A 610 -17.93 -45.06 -6.10
N ASP A 611 -18.45 -45.06 -7.32
CA ASP A 611 -18.00 -45.84 -8.48
C ASP A 611 -17.30 -44.99 -9.55
N ASP A 612 -16.76 -43.82 -9.17
CA ASP A 612 -16.08 -42.85 -10.03
C ASP A 612 -16.94 -42.29 -11.17
N ARG A 613 -18.26 -42.50 -11.14
CA ARG A 613 -19.20 -41.87 -12.08
C ARG A 613 -19.57 -40.46 -11.62
N LEU A 614 -19.86 -39.61 -12.60
CA LEU A 614 -20.32 -38.24 -12.36
C LEU A 614 -21.85 -38.18 -12.29
N ALA A 615 -22.38 -37.62 -11.20
CA ALA A 615 -23.78 -37.21 -11.08
C ALA A 615 -23.89 -35.70 -11.30
N LEU A 616 -24.89 -35.28 -12.07
CA LEU A 616 -25.18 -33.87 -12.31
C LEU A 616 -26.33 -33.42 -11.40
N THR A 617 -26.08 -32.40 -10.59
CA THR A 617 -27.13 -31.63 -9.91
C THR A 617 -27.45 -30.42 -10.77
N ASP A 618 -28.72 -30.30 -11.17
CA ASP A 618 -29.16 -29.24 -12.08
C ASP A 618 -29.30 -27.88 -11.38
N VAL A 619 -29.55 -26.84 -12.19
CA VAL A 619 -29.67 -25.46 -11.72
C VAL A 619 -30.84 -25.29 -10.74
N SER A 620 -31.97 -25.95 -11.00
CA SER A 620 -33.19 -25.82 -10.19
C SER A 620 -33.04 -26.49 -8.83
N GLU A 621 -32.39 -27.65 -8.78
CA GLU A 621 -32.08 -28.37 -7.55
C GLU A 621 -31.09 -27.57 -6.70
N ASN A 622 -30.04 -26.99 -7.32
CA ASN A 622 -29.13 -26.09 -6.62
C ASN A 622 -29.86 -24.82 -6.14
N GLU A 623 -30.76 -24.24 -6.92
CA GLU A 623 -31.53 -23.07 -6.51
C GLU A 623 -32.41 -23.37 -5.30
N ALA A 624 -33.05 -24.54 -5.25
CA ALA A 624 -33.84 -25.01 -4.12
C ALA A 624 -32.97 -25.33 -2.89
N LYS A 625 -31.88 -26.08 -3.07
CA LYS A 625 -30.98 -26.55 -2.00
C LYS A 625 -30.31 -25.40 -1.27
N TYR A 626 -29.99 -24.32 -1.98
CA TYR A 626 -29.30 -23.16 -1.42
C TYR A 626 -30.21 -21.92 -1.41
N ALA A 627 -31.53 -22.10 -1.46
CA ALA A 627 -32.54 -21.04 -1.36
C ALA A 627 -32.38 -20.20 -0.09
N GLU A 628 -31.95 -20.81 1.02
CA GLU A 628 -31.68 -20.09 2.27
C GLU A 628 -30.46 -19.17 2.15
N SER A 629 -29.38 -19.64 1.52
CA SER A 629 -28.19 -18.84 1.19
C SER A 629 -28.49 -17.71 0.19
N LEU A 630 -29.52 -17.89 -0.66
CA LEU A 630 -30.06 -16.87 -1.56
C LEU A 630 -31.00 -15.87 -0.85
N SER A 631 -31.61 -16.27 0.27
CA SER A 631 -32.62 -15.49 1.00
C SER A 631 -31.97 -14.49 1.96
N LEU A 632 -32.32 -13.21 1.77
CA LEU A 632 -31.77 -12.02 2.44
C LEU A 632 -31.99 -11.93 3.97
N ARG A 633 -32.44 -12.99 4.67
CA ARG A 633 -32.96 -12.88 6.05
C ARG A 633 -31.92 -12.64 7.15
N ARG A 634 -30.61 -12.61 6.86
CA ARG A 634 -29.58 -12.37 7.88
C ARG A 634 -28.41 -11.48 7.46
N ASP A 635 -28.62 -10.58 6.50
CA ASP A 635 -27.61 -9.56 6.17
C ASP A 635 -27.75 -8.31 7.06
N TRP A 636 -27.46 -8.46 8.36
CA TRP A 636 -27.52 -7.39 9.35
C TRP A 636 -26.59 -6.20 9.01
N LEU A 637 -25.59 -6.43 8.15
CA LEU A 637 -24.67 -5.41 7.65
C LEU A 637 -25.24 -4.58 6.50
N ARG A 638 -26.40 -4.94 5.92
CA ARG A 638 -26.99 -4.21 4.78
C ARG A 638 -27.16 -2.72 5.04
N PRO A 639 -27.74 -2.23 6.15
CA PRO A 639 -27.89 -0.79 6.38
C PRO A 639 -26.54 -0.06 6.44
N VAL A 640 -25.55 -0.69 7.08
CA VAL A 640 -24.18 -0.16 7.18
C VAL A 640 -23.52 -0.11 5.80
N ARG A 641 -23.66 -1.18 5.00
CA ARG A 641 -23.16 -1.23 3.62
C ARG A 641 -23.86 -0.24 2.70
N SER A 642 -25.17 -0.07 2.83
CA SER A 642 -25.94 0.90 2.06
C SER A 642 -25.55 2.35 2.40
N ALA A 643 -25.12 2.62 3.64
CA ALA A 643 -24.64 3.93 4.06
C ALA A 643 -23.16 4.18 3.69
N LEU A 644 -22.27 3.26 4.08
CA LEU A 644 -20.82 3.42 3.89
C LEU A 644 -20.38 3.12 2.45
N GLY A 645 -21.17 2.38 1.68
CA GLY A 645 -20.89 2.03 0.28
C GLY A 645 -20.90 3.22 -0.66
N TYR A 646 -21.40 4.39 -0.23
CA TYR A 646 -21.27 5.64 -0.99
C TYR A 646 -19.87 6.26 -0.88
N SER A 647 -19.05 5.91 0.11
CA SER A 647 -17.67 6.36 0.21
C SER A 647 -16.76 5.42 -0.59
N PHE A 648 -16.04 5.99 -1.54
CA PHE A 648 -15.01 5.30 -2.32
C PHE A 648 -13.87 4.83 -1.41
N LEU A 649 -13.46 5.67 -0.46
CA LEU A 649 -12.37 5.36 0.47
C LEU A 649 -12.74 4.21 1.41
N LEU A 650 -13.92 4.26 2.04
CA LEU A 650 -14.38 3.16 2.90
C LEU A 650 -14.70 1.91 2.10
N HIS A 651 -15.29 2.02 0.91
CA HIS A 651 -15.58 0.86 0.08
C HIS A 651 -14.29 0.09 -0.27
N ASN A 652 -13.24 0.76 -0.74
CA ASN A 652 -11.98 0.11 -1.09
C ASN A 652 -11.29 -0.50 0.14
N VAL A 653 -11.27 0.22 1.27
CA VAL A 653 -10.71 -0.31 2.52
C VAL A 653 -11.47 -1.55 2.99
N LEU A 654 -12.78 -1.47 3.11
CA LEU A 654 -13.60 -2.58 3.62
C LEU A 654 -13.62 -3.77 2.67
N ASN A 655 -13.60 -3.53 1.35
CA ASN A 655 -13.48 -4.59 0.35
C ASN A 655 -12.17 -5.37 0.49
N ARG A 656 -11.10 -4.72 0.90
CA ARG A 656 -9.80 -5.38 0.99
C ARG A 656 -9.51 -5.98 2.36
N VAL A 657 -9.91 -5.31 3.44
CA VAL A 657 -9.67 -5.78 4.81
C VAL A 657 -10.71 -6.85 5.20
N PHE A 658 -11.95 -6.70 4.76
CA PHE A 658 -13.05 -7.62 5.11
C PHE A 658 -13.91 -7.98 3.88
N PRO A 659 -13.33 -8.53 2.80
CA PRO A 659 -14.04 -8.81 1.54
C PRO A 659 -15.33 -9.62 1.76
N GLU A 660 -15.23 -10.72 2.52
CA GLU A 660 -16.35 -11.63 2.74
C GLU A 660 -17.53 -10.97 3.47
N TYR A 661 -17.26 -10.07 4.42
CA TYR A 661 -18.30 -9.38 5.19
C TYR A 661 -18.82 -8.14 4.48
N TRP A 662 -17.93 -7.36 3.86
CA TRP A 662 -18.27 -6.13 3.15
C TRP A 662 -19.10 -6.43 1.89
N LEU A 663 -18.74 -7.48 1.17
CA LEU A 663 -19.44 -7.96 -0.02
C LEU A 663 -20.46 -9.09 0.27
N SER A 664 -20.70 -9.43 1.54
CA SER A 664 -21.77 -10.33 2.02
C SER A 664 -21.66 -11.81 1.58
N ASN A 665 -20.46 -12.32 1.29
CA ASN A 665 -20.22 -13.70 0.88
C ASN A 665 -21.13 -14.20 -0.27
N ARG A 666 -21.64 -13.29 -1.10
CA ARG A 666 -22.60 -13.59 -2.18
C ARG A 666 -21.93 -14.04 -3.48
N PHE A 667 -20.62 -14.23 -3.46
CA PHE A 667 -19.81 -14.34 -4.67
C PHE A 667 -19.54 -15.77 -5.07
N SER A 668 -19.46 -16.73 -4.15
CA SER A 668 -19.30 -18.13 -4.51
C SER A 668 -19.71 -19.03 -3.36
N VAL A 669 -20.50 -20.06 -3.62
CA VAL A 669 -20.81 -21.10 -2.63
C VAL A 669 -20.31 -22.41 -3.19
N SER A 670 -19.45 -23.08 -2.43
CA SER A 670 -18.93 -24.41 -2.79
C SER A 670 -20.03 -25.45 -2.60
N ALA A 671 -20.20 -26.32 -3.59
CA ALA A 671 -21.07 -27.48 -3.52
C ALA A 671 -20.38 -28.68 -2.86
N HIS A 672 -19.06 -28.77 -3.03
CA HIS A 672 -18.17 -29.82 -2.53
C HIS A 672 -16.71 -29.37 -2.68
N ASP A 673 -15.76 -30.00 -1.99
CA ASP A 673 -14.34 -29.61 -2.08
C ASP A 673 -13.55 -30.43 -3.13
N ASP A 674 -14.20 -31.41 -3.77
CA ASP A 674 -13.60 -32.35 -4.74
C ASP A 674 -13.35 -31.77 -6.15
N GLY A 675 -13.11 -30.47 -6.29
CA GLY A 675 -13.01 -29.78 -7.58
C GLY A 675 -11.99 -30.41 -8.54
N LEU A 676 -10.81 -30.83 -8.06
CA LEU A 676 -9.80 -31.52 -8.86
C LEU A 676 -10.25 -32.92 -9.30
N ALA A 677 -10.79 -33.72 -8.39
CA ALA A 677 -11.23 -35.07 -8.70
C ALA A 677 -12.37 -35.07 -9.72
N VAL A 678 -13.36 -34.19 -9.54
CA VAL A 678 -14.45 -33.97 -10.49
C VAL A 678 -13.90 -33.50 -11.84
N SER A 679 -12.92 -32.58 -11.84
CA SER A 679 -12.26 -32.11 -13.07
C SER A 679 -11.54 -33.25 -13.81
N CYS A 680 -10.87 -34.15 -13.10
CA CYS A 680 -10.22 -35.32 -13.68
C CYS A 680 -11.22 -36.31 -14.29
N ALA A 681 -12.34 -36.57 -13.63
CA ALA A 681 -13.41 -37.39 -14.19
C ALA A 681 -14.05 -36.72 -15.43
N LEU A 682 -14.22 -35.39 -15.41
CA LEU A 682 -14.70 -34.63 -16.56
C LEU A 682 -13.76 -34.71 -17.77
N MET A 683 -12.44 -34.82 -17.57
CA MET A 683 -11.50 -35.05 -18.69
C MET A 683 -11.80 -36.38 -19.40
N SER A 684 -12.16 -37.42 -18.64
CA SER A 684 -12.56 -38.72 -19.21
C SER A 684 -13.88 -38.62 -19.99
N GLU A 685 -14.83 -37.81 -19.52
CA GLU A 685 -16.08 -37.55 -20.25
C GLU A 685 -15.87 -36.72 -21.52
N ILE A 686 -14.99 -35.71 -21.47
CA ILE A 686 -14.61 -34.91 -22.65
C ILE A 686 -13.98 -35.82 -23.72
N ALA A 687 -13.13 -36.78 -23.33
CA ALA A 687 -12.52 -37.73 -24.26
C ALA A 687 -13.56 -38.59 -25.00
N LYS A 688 -14.70 -38.89 -24.37
CA LYS A 688 -15.82 -39.68 -24.93
C LYS A 688 -16.74 -38.90 -25.88
N LEU A 689 -16.63 -37.57 -25.96
CA LEU A 689 -17.45 -36.79 -26.89
C LEU A 689 -17.24 -37.27 -28.34
N PRO A 690 -18.29 -37.25 -29.20
CA PRO A 690 -18.24 -37.78 -30.57
C PRO A 690 -17.53 -36.82 -31.54
N VAL A 691 -16.28 -36.48 -31.20
CA VAL A 691 -15.40 -35.59 -31.97
C VAL A 691 -14.06 -36.27 -32.14
N THR A 692 -13.59 -36.42 -33.38
CA THR A 692 -12.37 -37.17 -33.67
C THR A 692 -11.13 -36.55 -33.02
N ARG A 693 -10.98 -35.22 -33.10
CA ARG A 693 -9.83 -34.51 -32.55
C ARG A 693 -10.23 -33.52 -31.47
N LYS A 694 -9.59 -33.63 -30.31
CA LYS A 694 -9.87 -32.81 -29.12
C LYS A 694 -8.55 -32.22 -28.63
N ILE A 695 -8.47 -30.91 -28.53
CA ILE A 695 -7.30 -30.18 -28.06
C ILE A 695 -7.71 -29.37 -26.84
N ILE A 696 -7.03 -29.62 -25.73
CA ILE A 696 -7.16 -28.89 -24.50
C ILE A 696 -6.20 -27.70 -24.56
N VAL A 697 -6.72 -26.48 -24.40
CA VAL A 697 -5.95 -25.23 -24.46
C VAL A 697 -5.83 -24.65 -23.06
N VAL A 698 -4.64 -24.75 -22.46
CA VAL A 698 -4.40 -24.22 -21.11
C VAL A 698 -3.86 -22.81 -21.20
N GLN A 699 -4.63 -21.84 -20.68
CA GLN A 699 -4.28 -20.43 -20.65
C GLN A 699 -4.03 -19.96 -19.21
N TYR A 700 -3.17 -18.95 -19.05
CA TYR A 700 -2.75 -18.44 -17.75
C TYR A 700 -3.03 -16.95 -17.60
N PRO A 701 -3.57 -16.50 -16.46
CA PRO A 701 -3.54 -15.10 -16.08
C PRO A 701 -2.11 -14.65 -15.78
N ALA A 702 -1.79 -13.38 -16.05
CA ALA A 702 -0.43 -12.83 -15.92
C ALA A 702 0.22 -13.11 -14.56
N HIS A 703 -0.54 -12.99 -13.47
CA HIS A 703 0.00 -13.14 -12.11
C HIS A 703 0.59 -14.54 -11.83
N LEU A 704 0.12 -15.59 -12.52
CA LEU A 704 0.69 -16.93 -12.36
C LEU A 704 2.02 -17.09 -13.10
N ILE A 705 2.18 -16.44 -14.25
CA ILE A 705 3.48 -16.38 -14.95
C ILE A 705 4.48 -15.58 -14.12
N LEU A 706 4.05 -14.45 -13.54
CA LEU A 706 4.88 -13.62 -12.65
C LEU A 706 5.34 -14.37 -11.39
N ALA A 707 4.55 -15.34 -10.91
CA ALA A 707 4.89 -16.18 -9.76
C ALA A 707 5.93 -17.26 -10.10
N GLY A 708 6.15 -17.57 -11.39
CA GLY A 708 7.20 -18.47 -11.86
C GLY A 708 6.96 -19.96 -11.60
N ALA A 709 5.74 -20.38 -11.20
CA ALA A 709 5.44 -21.79 -10.97
C ALA A 709 4.01 -22.15 -11.40
N ARG A 710 3.86 -23.35 -12.01
CA ARG A 710 2.56 -23.95 -12.30
C ARG A 710 1.84 -24.31 -10.99
N PRO A 711 0.55 -24.01 -10.83
CA PRO A 711 -0.22 -24.46 -9.67
C PRO A 711 -0.25 -26.00 -9.57
N GLU A 712 -0.07 -26.54 -8.36
CA GLU A 712 -0.04 -28.00 -8.12
C GLU A 712 -1.30 -28.71 -8.62
N LYS A 713 -2.49 -28.15 -8.33
CA LYS A 713 -3.77 -28.70 -8.79
C LYS A 713 -3.84 -28.82 -10.32
N LEU A 714 -3.24 -27.86 -11.04
CA LEU A 714 -3.20 -27.90 -12.50
C LEU A 714 -2.23 -28.98 -13.00
N SER A 715 -1.06 -29.13 -12.37
CA SER A 715 -0.13 -30.22 -12.68
C SER A 715 -0.77 -31.60 -12.54
N ASN A 716 -1.60 -31.79 -11.50
CA ASN A 716 -2.37 -33.01 -11.31
C ASN A 716 -3.45 -33.19 -12.39
N LEU A 717 -4.13 -32.12 -12.78
CA LEU A 717 -5.12 -32.17 -13.86
C LEU A 717 -4.49 -32.46 -15.23
N LEU A 718 -3.29 -31.93 -15.51
CA LEU A 718 -2.53 -32.25 -16.73
C LEU A 718 -2.23 -33.76 -16.81
N HIS A 719 -1.90 -34.39 -15.67
CA HIS A 719 -1.74 -35.84 -15.61
C HIS A 719 -3.05 -36.59 -15.94
N CYS A 720 -4.19 -36.10 -15.44
CA CYS A 720 -5.51 -36.66 -15.78
C CYS A 720 -5.84 -36.50 -17.28
N MET A 721 -5.50 -35.37 -17.90
CA MET A 721 -5.69 -35.15 -19.34
C MET A 721 -4.86 -36.13 -20.18
N TRP A 722 -3.59 -36.32 -19.80
CA TRP A 722 -2.71 -37.29 -20.44
C TRP A 722 -3.26 -38.72 -20.33
N LYS A 723 -3.72 -39.12 -19.13
CA LYS A 723 -4.34 -40.43 -18.91
C LYS A 723 -5.62 -40.64 -19.72
N ALA A 724 -6.39 -39.58 -19.95
CA ALA A 724 -7.59 -39.60 -20.79
C ALA A 724 -7.29 -39.59 -22.30
N GLY A 725 -6.01 -39.53 -22.71
CA GLY A 725 -5.60 -39.51 -24.12
C GLY A 725 -5.91 -38.20 -24.84
N LEU A 726 -6.05 -37.09 -24.10
CA LEU A 726 -6.33 -35.78 -24.68
C LEU A 726 -5.04 -35.07 -25.12
N GLN A 727 -5.07 -34.46 -26.31
CA GLN A 727 -3.99 -33.57 -26.74
C GLN A 727 -4.04 -32.27 -25.92
N VAL A 728 -2.92 -31.84 -25.35
CA VAL A 728 -2.84 -30.61 -24.54
C VAL A 728 -1.86 -29.63 -25.18
N VAL A 729 -2.28 -28.37 -25.29
CA VAL A 729 -1.43 -27.22 -25.61
C VAL A 729 -1.36 -26.37 -24.36
N ASP A 730 -0.23 -26.47 -23.65
CA ASP A 730 0.05 -25.71 -22.43
C ASP A 730 0.87 -24.46 -22.77
N THR A 731 0.33 -23.29 -22.45
CA THR A 731 0.97 -22.00 -22.76
C THR A 731 1.90 -21.48 -21.66
N PHE A 732 2.08 -22.20 -20.54
CA PHE A 732 2.91 -21.75 -19.42
C PHE A 732 4.36 -21.51 -19.81
N ASP A 733 5.04 -22.51 -20.38
CA ASP A 733 6.47 -22.39 -20.72
C ASP A 733 6.69 -21.36 -21.84
N PRO A 734 5.89 -21.33 -22.93
CA PRO A 734 5.98 -20.27 -23.93
C PRO A 734 5.77 -18.85 -23.36
N LEU A 735 4.79 -18.65 -22.47
CA LEU A 735 4.56 -17.35 -21.82
C LEU A 735 5.71 -16.97 -20.88
N SER A 736 6.24 -17.94 -20.15
CA SER A 736 7.38 -17.72 -19.24
C SER A 736 8.63 -17.32 -20.02
N ALA A 737 8.87 -17.94 -21.19
CA ALA A 737 9.98 -17.57 -22.06
C ALA A 737 9.88 -16.12 -22.57
N VAL A 738 8.67 -15.65 -22.91
CA VAL A 738 8.45 -14.24 -23.28
C VAL A 738 8.72 -13.32 -22.09
N PHE A 739 8.22 -13.67 -20.90
CA PHE A 739 8.45 -12.90 -19.68
C PHE A 739 9.94 -12.80 -19.29
N ASP A 740 10.68 -13.90 -19.41
CA ASP A 740 12.11 -13.95 -19.09
C ASP A 740 12.95 -13.17 -20.11
N ALA A 741 12.54 -13.14 -21.38
CA ALA A 741 13.23 -12.43 -22.44
C ALA A 741 12.98 -10.91 -22.42
N ASP A 742 11.71 -10.49 -22.33
CA ASP A 742 11.32 -9.07 -22.34
C ASP A 742 10.05 -8.83 -21.51
N LYS A 743 10.26 -8.29 -20.32
CA LYS A 743 9.19 -7.99 -19.36
C LYS A 743 8.24 -6.89 -19.83
N ALA A 744 8.72 -5.95 -20.66
CA ALA A 744 7.88 -4.89 -21.20
C ALA A 744 6.96 -5.46 -22.29
N ALA A 745 7.51 -6.27 -23.19
CA ALA A 745 6.71 -6.96 -24.21
C ALA A 745 5.70 -7.94 -23.60
N PHE A 746 6.05 -8.63 -22.51
CA PHE A 746 5.10 -9.48 -21.79
C PHE A 746 3.93 -8.69 -21.19
N ALA A 747 4.16 -7.47 -20.71
CA ALA A 747 3.09 -6.63 -20.18
C ALA A 747 2.05 -6.29 -21.24
N ASP A 748 2.45 -6.13 -22.49
CA ASP A 748 1.55 -5.84 -23.62
C ASP A 748 0.61 -7.02 -23.94
N PHE A 749 0.88 -8.23 -23.46
CA PHE A 749 0.01 -9.39 -23.68
C PHE A 749 -1.26 -9.36 -22.83
N TYR A 750 -1.35 -8.47 -21.83
CA TYR A 750 -2.48 -8.44 -20.90
C TYR A 750 -3.05 -7.03 -20.69
N VAL A 751 -4.39 -6.97 -20.66
CA VAL A 751 -5.18 -5.80 -20.20
C VAL A 751 -6.04 -6.15 -18.97
N GLY A 752 -5.69 -7.25 -18.31
CA GLY A 752 -6.49 -7.98 -17.32
C GLY A 752 -6.63 -9.44 -17.76
N HIS A 753 -7.29 -9.65 -18.90
CA HIS A 753 -7.25 -10.85 -19.74
C HIS A 753 -6.23 -10.67 -20.88
N MET A 754 -6.17 -11.63 -21.81
CA MET A 754 -5.34 -11.51 -23.01
C MET A 754 -5.73 -10.26 -23.80
N SER A 755 -4.75 -9.40 -24.08
CA SER A 755 -4.87 -8.27 -24.99
C SER A 755 -5.00 -8.75 -26.45
N PRO A 756 -5.17 -7.87 -27.45
CA PRO A 756 -5.08 -8.28 -28.84
C PRO A 756 -3.74 -8.98 -29.18
N ALA A 757 -2.62 -8.51 -28.60
CA ALA A 757 -1.31 -9.14 -28.77
C ALA A 757 -1.25 -10.51 -28.06
N GLY A 758 -1.79 -10.62 -26.85
CA GLY A 758 -1.88 -11.89 -26.14
C GLY A 758 -2.74 -12.92 -26.87
N ASN A 759 -3.88 -12.52 -27.43
CA ASN A 759 -4.73 -13.40 -28.23
C ASN A 759 -4.05 -13.86 -29.54
N GLN A 760 -3.25 -12.98 -30.17
CA GLN A 760 -2.42 -13.38 -31.31
C GLN A 760 -1.39 -14.44 -30.90
N PHE A 761 -0.72 -14.26 -29.77
CA PHE A 761 0.21 -15.24 -29.24
C PHE A 761 -0.45 -16.60 -28.97
N ILE A 762 -1.65 -16.63 -28.38
CA ILE A 762 -2.40 -17.88 -28.18
C ILE A 762 -2.73 -18.56 -29.52
N ALA A 763 -3.12 -17.78 -30.53
CA ALA A 763 -3.32 -18.30 -31.88
C ALA A 763 -2.02 -18.88 -32.48
N ASP A 764 -0.87 -18.22 -32.28
CA ASP A 764 0.45 -18.70 -32.75
C ASP A 764 0.81 -20.05 -32.14
N GLN A 765 0.48 -20.28 -30.86
CA GLN A 765 0.72 -21.57 -30.20
C GLN A 765 -0.20 -22.69 -30.75
N LEU A 766 -1.42 -22.36 -31.16
CA LEU A 766 -2.42 -23.35 -31.60
C LEU A 766 -2.34 -23.69 -33.09
N GLU A 767 -1.97 -22.72 -33.93
CA GLU A 767 -1.97 -22.87 -35.38
C GLU A 767 -1.17 -24.08 -35.90
N PRO A 768 0.06 -24.39 -35.41
CA PRO A 768 0.81 -25.56 -35.85
C PRO A 768 0.08 -26.88 -35.58
N HIS A 769 -0.60 -26.98 -34.43
CA HIS A 769 -1.38 -28.15 -34.07
C HIS A 769 -2.62 -28.31 -34.96
N LEU A 770 -3.23 -27.21 -35.40
CA LEU A 770 -4.40 -27.22 -36.28
C LEU A 770 -4.05 -27.47 -37.74
N ARG A 771 -2.95 -26.91 -38.26
CA ARG A 771 -2.50 -27.18 -39.65
C ARG A 771 -2.11 -28.64 -39.86
N SER A 772 -1.65 -29.33 -38.81
CA SER A 772 -1.44 -30.78 -38.84
C SER A 772 -2.74 -31.61 -38.86
N ALA A 773 -3.88 -30.97 -38.57
CA ALA A 773 -5.17 -31.64 -38.35
C ALA A 773 -6.10 -31.64 -39.54
N LEU A 774 -5.92 -30.67 -40.43
CA LEU A 774 -6.85 -30.41 -41.50
C LEU A 774 -6.37 -31.16 -42.75
N PRO A 775 -7.26 -31.87 -43.46
CA PRO A 775 -6.90 -32.45 -44.75
C PRO A 775 -6.42 -31.33 -45.68
N ARG A 776 -5.28 -31.56 -46.35
CA ARG A 776 -4.71 -30.62 -47.31
C ARG A 776 -5.60 -30.40 -48.52
#